data_AF-A0A1A8C2S4-F1
#
_entry.id   AF-A0A1A8C2S4-F1
#
_cell.length_a   1.000
_cell.length_b   1.000
_cell.length_c   1.000
_cell.angle_alpha   90.00
_cell.angle_beta   90.00
_cell.angle_gamma   90.00
#
_symmetry.space_group_name_H-M   'P 1'
#
loop_
_entity.id
_entity.type
_entity.pdbx_description
1 polymer ?
#
loop_
_entity_poly.entity_id
_entity_poly.type
_entity_poly.pdbx_seq_one_letter_code
_entity_poly.pdbx_strand_id
1 'polypeptide(L)'
;MAHSARRDSPEFPDFSLLKRLVRDQLIYLLEQLPGKKDLFIEADLMSPLDRIANVSTLKQHEVDKLYKVEYKPVISTSDQLCFLIRPRIQTVKWICDVVNADKAAGRFKRYKIIFTPQKFYACEAVLEEQGIFGDVTSDEWAFYLLPLDDDIISLELSEFLRDNFLAGDQRWVRTAGSALHLLHSLYGPFSKLYGIGRCSKMTYECWRKLVEEGEQKAHQAEIGNVFLIDRDVDFVTPLCSQVVYEGLVDDIFRIKCGCVEFGPDVTSSDKSVKVMLNSQDKVFSEIRNEHFSNVFGFLSQKARNLQTAYDKRRGMDIKQMKAFVSEELKGLKQEHRLLSLHIGASESMMKKKTKQDFQELLKTEHSLLEGFEIRECISYIEEHINRQVSMIESLRLLCLLSATENGLLPKDFRSLKAQYLQSYGVDHLLTFSNLKQLGLLVEQQPGETLTVMESRVGKLVNDKTAGKLTDAFSSLAKKGNFRALSRRLNLVPKSDEEYDLRVPRDMAYIFSGAYVPLSCKLIEQVLEKDGWTGLEEVTRLLNGHEFAVTGSSGADLKPKNNAQRVVLVMFLEAVSCLNKALCQLKDIWEEIGIPEDQRLQRTNVVKNHIKNLLDMMIKEEESLKAKLLTSIQTCRLEMEKLCLDLQIPLFEDEEGLSVLQQEKNICTQVEALVKEKTRRVHQLKALLEQDQDLCDILCSMPYGIPPDCVPSLEQLENFHQHIANQNEEKAQRYAEFMELKKQIILHMEELDRIPETSFEKDVVCEDEEAFCLSRDNITSLKLLLCQLEEHKAENEATCEALREKIQQLWDRLQTPQVEREALNEHMVSCRKRNLEALQVEVERLEELKLRNIRGVIDAIRSEIAVFWDKCFFSIDQRQAFVPYYCGDFNEELLALHDAEIQRLKRHYENHKGLFEGVQKWEENWRLFLELEKKATDPARFTNRGGNLLKEEKQRSELQKNLPKLEKKLKDHIDAWEEEHSQEFTVNGQKFLQYVAQQWELHQVEKEKEKLERHMKKSKQTEEDMLYGTTIRTPTKRRFVGTPTPSKTRKFNATSSLSSATSNSTMRSAYGGTVCHSPAPRIPLSANKAPAARTPGGEFSAATRRTSPSRRRVPLVRDLSKATKSEIQHDFLNSTTANL
;
A
#
# COMPACT_ATOMS: atom_id res chain seq x y z
N MET A 1 23.82 -69.39 14.70
CA MET A 1 25.07 -68.95 15.38
C MET A 1 24.85 -68.56 16.86
N ALA A 2 23.67 -68.76 17.45
CA ALA A 2 23.31 -68.24 18.79
C ALA A 2 23.76 -69.09 20.01
N HIS A 3 24.83 -69.89 19.89
CA HIS A 3 25.37 -70.70 21.00
C HIS A 3 26.90 -70.59 21.03
N SER A 4 27.44 -70.07 22.12
CA SER A 4 28.86 -69.72 22.30
C SER A 4 29.81 -70.91 22.53
N ALA A 5 29.30 -72.12 22.78
CA ALA A 5 30.11 -73.28 23.14
C ALA A 5 29.68 -74.59 22.43
N ARG A 6 30.02 -74.74 21.15
CA ARG A 6 30.08 -76.07 20.51
C ARG A 6 31.49 -76.64 20.69
N ARG A 7 31.63 -77.85 21.23
CA ARG A 7 32.94 -78.50 21.49
C ARG A 7 33.78 -78.79 20.23
N ASP A 8 33.20 -78.64 19.04
CA ASP A 8 33.83 -78.91 17.73
C ASP A 8 34.12 -77.62 16.92
N SER A 9 34.09 -76.45 17.55
CA SER A 9 34.50 -75.18 16.92
C SER A 9 36.02 -75.16 16.67
N PRO A 10 36.50 -74.56 15.57
CA PRO A 10 37.93 -74.29 15.39
C PRO A 10 38.41 -73.27 16.44
N GLU A 11 39.70 -73.31 16.76
CA GLU A 11 40.38 -72.21 17.46
C GLU A 11 40.57 -71.03 16.49
N PHE A 12 40.61 -69.80 17.01
CA PHE A 12 40.83 -68.59 16.21
C PHE A 12 42.34 -68.35 15.96
N PRO A 13 42.72 -67.67 14.87
CA PRO A 13 44.12 -67.28 14.61
C PRO A 13 44.71 -66.38 15.71
N ASP A 14 46.01 -66.48 15.99
CA ASP A 14 46.66 -65.62 16.98
C ASP A 14 46.85 -64.19 16.46
N PHE A 15 45.87 -63.32 16.74
CA PHE A 15 45.94 -61.89 16.43
C PHE A 15 46.92 -61.10 17.31
N SER A 16 47.57 -61.69 18.33
CA SER A 16 48.61 -60.99 19.10
C SER A 16 49.82 -60.58 18.24
N LEU A 17 50.06 -61.33 17.15
CA LEU A 17 51.08 -61.03 16.14
C LEU A 17 50.90 -59.65 15.51
N LEU A 18 49.65 -59.24 15.22
CA LEU A 18 49.34 -57.91 14.68
C LEU A 18 49.77 -56.80 15.64
N LYS A 19 49.46 -56.94 16.94
CA LYS A 19 49.87 -55.98 17.99
C LYS A 19 51.39 -55.88 18.08
N ARG A 20 52.11 -57.01 17.99
CA ARG A 20 53.57 -57.04 18.00
C ARG A 20 54.17 -56.31 16.79
N LEU A 21 53.75 -56.68 15.57
CA LEU A 21 54.27 -56.07 14.33
C LEU A 21 54.07 -54.55 14.30
N VAL A 22 52.87 -54.09 14.63
CA VAL A 22 52.52 -52.67 14.67
C VAL A 22 53.33 -51.92 15.73
N ARG A 23 53.48 -52.47 16.95
CA ARG A 23 54.31 -51.88 18.02
C ARG A 23 55.78 -51.78 17.61
N ASP A 24 56.33 -52.87 17.07
CA ASP A 24 57.75 -52.97 16.76
C ASP A 24 58.12 -52.07 15.56
N GLN A 25 57.18 -51.86 14.61
CA GLN A 25 57.29 -50.81 13.59
C GLN A 25 57.27 -49.39 14.18
N LEU A 26 56.40 -49.10 15.17
CA LEU A 26 56.36 -47.78 15.82
C LEU A 26 57.68 -47.47 16.53
N ILE A 27 58.24 -48.47 17.24
CA ILE A 27 59.53 -48.38 17.92
C ILE A 27 60.62 -48.00 16.91
N TYR A 28 60.74 -48.74 15.81
CA TYR A 28 61.69 -48.44 14.73
C TYR A 28 61.54 -47.00 14.19
N LEU A 29 60.31 -46.53 13.95
CA LEU A 29 60.05 -45.17 13.46
C LEU A 29 60.42 -44.07 14.48
N LEU A 30 60.31 -44.35 15.79
CA LEU A 30 60.76 -43.46 16.87
C LEU A 30 62.29 -43.47 17.05
N GLU A 31 62.95 -44.61 16.81
CA GLU A 31 64.41 -44.77 16.92
C GLU A 31 65.16 -44.16 15.73
N GLN A 32 64.54 -44.08 14.54
CA GLN A 32 65.03 -43.28 13.40
C GLN A 32 65.23 -41.79 13.72
N LEU A 33 64.61 -41.28 14.79
CA LEU A 33 64.82 -39.93 15.31
C LEU A 33 65.54 -40.02 16.67
N PRO A 34 66.88 -40.18 16.70
CA PRO A 34 67.62 -40.48 17.92
C PRO A 34 67.86 -39.25 18.81
N GLY A 35 67.82 -39.48 20.12
CA GLY A 35 67.84 -38.46 21.18
C GLY A 35 66.45 -38.23 21.77
N LYS A 36 66.38 -37.38 22.81
CA LYS A 36 65.10 -37.01 23.42
C LYS A 36 64.18 -36.30 22.43
N LYS A 37 62.91 -36.74 22.38
CA LYS A 37 61.84 -36.15 21.55
C LYS A 37 60.56 -35.92 22.35
N ASP A 38 59.80 -34.89 21.99
CA ASP A 38 58.43 -34.69 22.47
C ASP A 38 57.46 -35.25 21.41
N LEU A 39 56.52 -36.10 21.83
CA LEU A 39 55.59 -36.82 20.94
C LEU A 39 54.17 -36.22 21.00
N PHE A 40 53.72 -35.66 19.89
CA PHE A 40 52.38 -35.11 19.69
C PHE A 40 51.50 -36.17 19.02
N ILE A 41 50.35 -36.48 19.62
CA ILE A 41 49.48 -37.59 19.21
C ILE A 41 48.08 -37.03 18.93
N GLU A 42 47.48 -37.43 17.81
CA GLU A 42 46.12 -37.05 17.47
C GLU A 42 45.07 -37.74 18.39
N ALA A 43 43.99 -37.04 18.72
CA ALA A 43 43.10 -37.40 19.84
C ALA A 43 42.31 -38.71 19.63
N ASP A 44 42.11 -39.10 18.37
CA ASP A 44 41.57 -40.40 17.98
C ASP A 44 42.61 -41.51 18.16
N LEU A 45 43.85 -41.30 17.71
CA LEU A 45 44.99 -42.23 17.81
C LEU A 45 45.47 -42.55 19.23
N MET A 46 45.20 -41.69 20.22
CA MET A 46 45.61 -41.95 21.62
C MET A 46 45.06 -43.27 22.18
N SER A 47 43.80 -43.62 21.86
CA SER A 47 43.14 -44.81 22.42
C SER A 47 43.55 -46.13 21.73
N PRO A 48 43.74 -46.16 20.39
CA PRO A 48 44.42 -47.27 19.72
C PRO A 48 45.89 -47.43 20.16
N LEU A 49 46.62 -46.34 20.39
CA LEU A 49 48.03 -46.40 20.81
C LEU A 49 48.19 -47.03 22.20
N ASP A 50 47.34 -46.68 23.16
CA ASP A 50 47.26 -47.30 24.51
C ASP A 50 47.21 -48.84 24.47
N ARG A 51 46.62 -49.41 23.41
CA ARG A 51 46.43 -50.86 23.19
C ARG A 51 47.65 -51.55 22.55
N ILE A 52 48.65 -50.78 22.12
CA ILE A 52 49.83 -51.21 21.34
C ILE A 52 51.14 -50.90 22.08
N ALA A 53 51.32 -49.64 22.51
CA ALA A 53 52.51 -49.14 23.18
C ALA A 53 52.10 -48.16 24.29
N ASN A 54 52.24 -48.58 25.55
CA ASN A 54 51.91 -47.73 26.70
C ASN A 54 53.00 -46.66 26.94
N VAL A 55 52.70 -45.69 27.82
CA VAL A 55 53.62 -44.59 28.15
C VAL A 55 55.00 -45.07 28.61
N SER A 56 55.10 -46.19 29.34
CA SER A 56 56.40 -46.76 29.73
C SER A 56 57.20 -47.33 28.56
N THR A 57 56.55 -47.94 27.55
CA THR A 57 57.20 -48.35 26.30
C THR A 57 57.69 -47.13 25.53
N LEU A 58 56.85 -46.12 25.33
CA LEU A 58 57.23 -44.90 24.59
C LEU A 58 58.42 -44.18 25.26
N LYS A 59 58.46 -44.15 26.60
CA LYS A 59 59.59 -43.59 27.36
C LYS A 59 60.88 -44.40 27.28
N GLN A 60 60.84 -45.69 26.91
CA GLN A 60 62.05 -46.48 26.66
C GLN A 60 62.75 -46.07 25.34
N HIS A 61 62.01 -45.55 24.36
CA HIS A 61 62.53 -45.10 23.06
C HIS A 61 62.65 -43.55 22.97
N GLU A 62 63.07 -42.95 24.09
CA GLU A 62 63.44 -41.53 24.26
C GLU A 62 62.33 -40.49 24.08
N VAL A 63 61.05 -40.86 24.20
CA VAL A 63 59.95 -39.89 24.32
C VAL A 63 59.96 -39.28 25.73
N ASP A 64 60.24 -37.98 25.87
CA ASP A 64 60.30 -37.31 27.18
C ASP A 64 58.88 -36.96 27.68
N LYS A 65 58.12 -36.26 26.82
CA LYS A 65 56.74 -35.83 27.06
C LYS A 65 55.82 -36.28 25.94
N LEU A 66 54.56 -36.50 26.29
CA LEU A 66 53.47 -36.80 25.36
C LEU A 66 52.50 -35.62 25.38
N TYR A 67 52.12 -35.16 24.21
CA TYR A 67 51.18 -34.07 23.99
C TYR A 67 50.01 -34.56 23.13
N LYS A 68 48.82 -34.03 23.38
CA LYS A 68 47.67 -34.18 22.49
C LYS A 68 47.73 -33.06 21.43
N VAL A 69 47.41 -33.36 20.18
CA VAL A 69 47.22 -32.33 19.14
C VAL A 69 45.95 -31.53 19.44
N GLU A 70 46.10 -30.20 19.59
CA GLU A 70 44.99 -29.29 19.95
C GLU A 70 44.94 -28.00 19.10
N TYR A 71 45.66 -27.93 17.96
CA TYR A 71 45.69 -26.77 17.05
C TYR A 71 46.13 -25.44 17.70
N LYS A 72 46.92 -25.50 18.78
CA LYS A 72 47.46 -24.35 19.52
C LYS A 72 48.97 -24.17 19.26
N PRO A 73 49.56 -22.99 19.52
CA PRO A 73 51.01 -22.82 19.49
C PRO A 73 51.74 -23.82 20.41
N VAL A 74 52.80 -24.44 19.90
CA VAL A 74 53.52 -25.52 20.62
C VAL A 74 54.54 -24.95 21.61
N ILE A 75 54.27 -25.12 22.91
CA ILE A 75 55.22 -24.81 23.98
C ILE A 75 55.98 -26.10 24.37
N SER A 76 57.06 -26.38 23.64
CA SER A 76 57.96 -27.50 23.88
C SER A 76 59.41 -27.02 24.09
N THR A 77 60.04 -27.57 25.13
CA THR A 77 61.46 -27.40 25.46
C THR A 77 62.36 -28.45 24.79
N SER A 78 61.82 -29.29 23.91
CA SER A 78 62.58 -30.28 23.14
C SER A 78 63.06 -29.67 21.82
N ASP A 79 64.29 -30.01 21.44
CA ASP A 79 64.87 -29.72 20.11
C ASP A 79 64.39 -30.69 19.02
N GLN A 80 63.60 -31.71 19.40
CA GLN A 80 63.02 -32.70 18.50
C GLN A 80 61.52 -32.86 18.77
N LEU A 81 60.68 -32.63 17.76
CA LEU A 81 59.22 -32.79 17.82
C LEU A 81 58.80 -33.90 16.85
N CYS A 82 58.05 -34.88 17.35
CA CYS A 82 57.50 -35.97 16.56
C CYS A 82 55.97 -35.90 16.58
N PHE A 83 55.32 -35.95 15.42
CA PHE A 83 53.87 -35.86 15.27
C PHE A 83 53.32 -37.19 14.74
N LEU A 84 52.50 -37.87 15.54
CA LEU A 84 51.81 -39.11 15.19
C LEU A 84 50.34 -38.79 14.86
N ILE A 85 50.00 -38.80 13.57
CA ILE A 85 48.74 -38.25 13.04
C ILE A 85 48.10 -39.12 11.96
N ARG A 86 46.79 -38.98 11.78
CA ARG A 86 46.09 -39.35 10.55
C ARG A 86 46.48 -38.35 9.44
N PRO A 87 46.45 -38.73 8.15
CA PRO A 87 46.82 -37.86 7.03
C PRO A 87 45.75 -36.79 6.70
N ARG A 88 45.46 -35.91 7.66
CA ARG A 88 44.51 -34.80 7.55
C ARG A 88 45.22 -33.50 7.17
N ILE A 89 44.75 -32.83 6.12
CA ILE A 89 45.33 -31.57 5.61
C ILE A 89 45.33 -30.47 6.69
N GLN A 90 44.29 -30.37 7.53
CA GLN A 90 44.23 -29.39 8.62
C GLN A 90 45.35 -29.62 9.65
N THR A 91 45.58 -30.86 10.06
CA THR A 91 46.65 -31.25 10.99
C THR A 91 48.03 -30.96 10.42
N VAL A 92 48.24 -31.22 9.13
CA VAL A 92 49.50 -30.91 8.43
C VAL A 92 49.72 -29.40 8.31
N LYS A 93 48.70 -28.60 7.96
CA LYS A 93 48.81 -27.13 7.94
C LYS A 93 49.21 -26.55 9.29
N TRP A 94 48.59 -27.01 10.39
CA TRP A 94 48.99 -26.59 11.73
C TRP A 94 50.46 -26.96 12.07
N ILE A 95 50.97 -28.10 11.59
CA ILE A 95 52.40 -28.42 11.72
C ILE A 95 53.26 -27.46 10.89
N CYS A 96 52.81 -27.04 9.70
CA CYS A 96 53.47 -26.00 8.91
C CYS A 96 53.56 -24.68 9.70
N ASP A 97 52.46 -24.26 10.34
CA ASP A 97 52.41 -23.05 11.17
C ASP A 97 53.40 -23.12 12.35
N VAL A 98 53.50 -24.28 13.01
CA VAL A 98 54.46 -24.52 14.11
C VAL A 98 55.91 -24.43 13.61
N VAL A 99 56.24 -25.09 12.50
CA VAL A 99 57.60 -25.06 11.91
C VAL A 99 57.96 -23.64 11.46
N ASN A 100 57.05 -22.94 10.79
CA ASN A 100 57.28 -21.58 10.31
C ASN A 100 57.36 -20.55 11.46
N ALA A 101 56.61 -20.73 12.54
CA ALA A 101 56.72 -19.90 13.76
C ALA A 101 58.04 -20.13 14.53
N ASP A 102 58.57 -21.36 14.51
CA ASP A 102 59.92 -21.66 15.04
C ASP A 102 61.01 -21.05 14.13
N LYS A 103 60.93 -21.23 12.80
CA LYS A 103 61.82 -20.59 11.81
C LYS A 103 61.86 -19.06 11.98
N ALA A 104 60.70 -18.40 12.02
CA ALA A 104 60.58 -16.95 12.14
C ALA A 104 61.16 -16.42 13.47
N ALA A 105 61.18 -17.24 14.51
CA ALA A 105 61.78 -16.92 15.81
C ALA A 105 63.24 -17.42 15.96
N GLY A 106 63.88 -17.86 14.87
CA GLY A 106 65.27 -18.33 14.86
C GLY A 106 65.51 -19.66 15.60
N ARG A 107 64.46 -20.45 15.85
CA ARG A 107 64.55 -21.75 16.54
C ARG A 107 64.67 -22.88 15.51
N PHE A 108 65.81 -23.56 15.53
CA PHE A 108 66.10 -24.70 14.66
C PHE A 108 65.90 -26.01 15.42
N LYS A 109 64.78 -26.68 15.17
CA LYS A 109 64.45 -28.00 15.72
C LYS A 109 64.43 -29.07 14.63
N ARG A 110 64.43 -30.34 15.02
CA ARG A 110 64.11 -31.47 14.12
C ARG A 110 62.62 -31.78 14.20
N TYR A 111 61.98 -31.94 13.06
CA TYR A 111 60.56 -32.29 12.97
C TYR A 111 60.39 -33.63 12.24
N LYS A 112 59.54 -34.49 12.79
CA LYS A 112 59.13 -35.75 12.16
C LYS A 112 57.62 -35.91 12.18
N ILE A 113 57.03 -36.29 11.05
CA ILE A 113 55.62 -36.71 10.95
C ILE A 113 55.59 -38.21 10.68
N ILE A 114 54.86 -38.93 11.52
CA ILE A 114 54.51 -40.34 11.34
C ILE A 114 53.03 -40.37 10.95
N PHE A 115 52.75 -40.59 9.67
CA PHE A 115 51.41 -40.75 9.15
C PHE A 115 50.91 -42.17 9.39
N THR A 116 49.67 -42.33 9.86
CA THR A 116 49.02 -43.64 10.02
C THR A 116 47.59 -43.61 9.48
N PRO A 117 47.14 -44.62 8.71
CA PRO A 117 47.81 -45.90 8.42
C PRO A 117 48.67 -45.88 7.14
N GLN A 118 48.67 -44.76 6.42
CA GLN A 118 49.43 -44.47 5.20
C GLN A 118 49.55 -42.93 5.07
N LYS A 119 50.54 -42.45 4.32
CA LYS A 119 50.63 -41.02 3.96
C LYS A 119 49.82 -40.74 2.69
N PHE A 120 49.42 -39.48 2.52
CA PHE A 120 48.80 -39.02 1.28
C PHE A 120 49.70 -37.99 0.60
N TYR A 121 49.85 -38.10 -0.72
CA TYR A 121 50.57 -37.11 -1.54
C TYR A 121 50.04 -35.68 -1.34
N ALA A 122 48.73 -35.53 -1.11
CA ALA A 122 48.11 -34.23 -0.79
C ALA A 122 48.59 -33.62 0.55
N CYS A 123 49.15 -34.40 1.46
CA CYS A 123 49.82 -33.89 2.66
C CYS A 123 51.27 -33.49 2.36
N GLU A 124 51.98 -34.24 1.52
CA GLU A 124 53.35 -33.92 1.08
C GLU A 124 53.37 -32.63 0.24
N ALA A 125 52.42 -32.46 -0.68
CA ALA A 125 52.24 -31.23 -1.45
C ALA A 125 51.99 -30.01 -0.55
N VAL A 126 51.26 -30.14 0.55
CA VAL A 126 51.05 -29.03 1.51
C VAL A 126 52.34 -28.66 2.23
N LEU A 127 53.22 -29.62 2.56
CA LEU A 127 54.54 -29.33 3.13
C LEU A 127 55.44 -28.61 2.10
N GLU A 128 55.30 -28.92 0.82
CA GLU A 128 56.02 -28.27 -0.29
C GLU A 128 55.51 -26.84 -0.55
N GLU A 129 54.19 -26.67 -0.68
CA GLU A 129 53.51 -25.36 -0.81
C GLU A 129 53.84 -24.40 0.35
N GLN A 130 54.01 -24.92 1.57
CA GLN A 130 54.35 -24.12 2.75
C GLN A 130 55.86 -23.93 2.96
N GLY A 131 56.71 -24.40 2.03
CA GLY A 131 58.16 -24.19 2.07
C GLY A 131 58.87 -24.88 3.24
N ILE A 132 58.33 -26.01 3.72
CA ILE A 132 58.88 -26.77 4.86
C ILE A 132 59.15 -28.26 4.57
N PHE A 133 58.91 -28.74 3.34
CA PHE A 133 59.16 -30.14 2.95
C PHE A 133 60.60 -30.61 3.22
N GLY A 134 61.59 -29.72 3.11
CA GLY A 134 63.00 -30.01 3.43
C GLY A 134 63.34 -30.02 4.92
N ASP A 135 62.48 -29.47 5.79
CA ASP A 135 62.70 -29.32 7.23
C ASP A 135 62.02 -30.42 8.06
N VAL A 136 61.13 -31.20 7.43
CA VAL A 136 60.29 -32.21 8.09
C VAL A 136 60.51 -33.58 7.48
N THR A 137 60.92 -34.54 8.30
CA THR A 137 60.97 -35.96 7.90
C THR A 137 59.57 -36.57 7.94
N SER A 138 59.16 -37.32 6.91
CA SER A 138 57.83 -37.96 6.85
C SER A 138 57.93 -39.47 6.61
N ASP A 139 57.26 -40.24 7.45
CA ASP A 139 57.25 -41.71 7.43
C ASP A 139 55.82 -42.27 7.52
N GLU A 140 55.63 -43.53 7.11
CA GLU A 140 54.38 -44.27 7.23
C GLU A 140 54.44 -45.32 8.35
N TRP A 141 53.44 -45.31 9.23
CA TRP A 141 53.18 -46.38 10.19
C TRP A 141 51.96 -47.18 9.75
N ALA A 142 52.20 -48.41 9.31
CA ALA A 142 51.24 -49.31 8.66
C ALA A 142 50.26 -49.97 9.66
N PHE A 143 49.77 -49.19 10.63
CA PHE A 143 48.81 -49.62 11.64
C PHE A 143 47.41 -49.73 11.04
N TYR A 144 47.18 -50.81 10.29
CA TYR A 144 45.89 -51.13 9.68
C TYR A 144 44.90 -51.71 10.68
N LEU A 145 45.31 -52.72 11.45
CA LEU A 145 44.41 -53.56 12.25
C LEU A 145 44.77 -53.54 13.74
N LEU A 146 43.78 -53.23 14.57
CA LEU A 146 43.83 -53.35 16.03
C LEU A 146 42.95 -54.52 16.50
N PRO A 147 43.52 -55.56 17.13
CA PRO A 147 42.74 -56.61 17.78
C PRO A 147 42.11 -56.10 19.09
N LEU A 148 40.79 -56.01 19.10
CA LEU A 148 39.96 -55.58 20.23
C LEU A 148 39.71 -56.73 21.20
N ASP A 149 39.43 -57.91 20.68
CA ASP A 149 39.31 -59.17 21.43
C ASP A 149 39.92 -60.32 20.60
N ASP A 150 39.81 -61.57 21.06
CA ASP A 150 40.31 -62.74 20.32
C ASP A 150 39.49 -63.01 19.04
N ASP A 151 38.23 -62.59 18.99
CA ASP A 151 37.30 -62.70 17.86
C ASP A 151 37.10 -61.40 17.05
N ILE A 152 37.66 -60.26 17.50
CA ILE A 152 37.36 -58.93 16.94
C ILE A 152 38.64 -58.17 16.56
N ILE A 153 38.75 -57.78 15.28
CA ILE A 153 39.76 -56.86 14.75
C ILE A 153 39.09 -55.63 14.11
N SER A 154 39.65 -54.44 14.31
CA SER A 154 39.11 -53.16 13.85
C SER A 154 40.16 -52.31 13.12
N LEU A 155 39.72 -51.43 12.22
CA LEU A 155 40.58 -50.40 11.59
C LEU A 155 40.73 -49.13 12.46
N GLU A 156 39.83 -48.91 13.43
CA GLU A 156 39.71 -47.67 14.21
C GLU A 156 39.76 -46.39 13.35
N LEU A 157 39.04 -46.41 12.22
CA LEU A 157 38.89 -45.29 11.27
C LEU A 157 37.46 -44.74 11.31
N SER A 158 37.17 -43.90 12.32
CA SER A 158 35.84 -43.28 12.51
C SER A 158 35.38 -42.38 11.34
N GLU A 159 36.29 -41.98 10.46
CA GLU A 159 35.97 -41.18 9.27
C GLU A 159 35.67 -42.03 8.02
N PHE A 160 35.84 -43.36 8.07
CA PHE A 160 35.69 -44.26 6.92
C PHE A 160 34.28 -44.13 6.30
N LEU A 161 33.21 -44.23 7.10
CA LEU A 161 31.82 -43.99 6.66
C LEU A 161 31.64 -42.59 6.05
N ARG A 162 32.11 -41.53 6.73
CA ARG A 162 31.90 -40.15 6.29
C ARG A 162 32.60 -39.91 4.95
N ASP A 163 33.88 -40.25 4.87
CA ASP A 163 34.70 -39.94 3.72
C ASP A 163 34.26 -40.78 2.52
N ASN A 164 34.23 -42.10 2.68
CA ASN A 164 34.02 -43.02 1.57
C ASN A 164 32.53 -43.20 1.22
N PHE A 165 31.58 -42.92 2.13
CA PHE A 165 30.13 -43.13 1.90
C PHE A 165 29.25 -41.88 1.99
N LEU A 166 29.71 -40.75 2.54
CA LEU A 166 29.06 -39.46 2.33
C LEU A 166 29.81 -38.61 1.28
N ALA A 167 31.12 -38.38 1.44
CA ALA A 167 31.90 -37.51 0.56
C ALA A 167 32.37 -38.16 -0.76
N GLY A 168 32.32 -39.49 -0.87
CA GLY A 168 32.75 -40.25 -2.05
C GLY A 168 34.26 -40.47 -2.16
N ASP A 169 34.98 -40.25 -1.06
CA ASP A 169 36.42 -40.29 -0.98
C ASP A 169 36.95 -41.71 -0.76
N GLN A 170 37.33 -42.34 -1.86
CA GLN A 170 37.78 -43.73 -1.92
C GLN A 170 39.21 -43.95 -1.41
N ARG A 171 39.89 -42.93 -0.85
CA ARG A 171 41.26 -43.04 -0.30
C ARG A 171 41.43 -44.18 0.70
N TRP A 172 40.40 -44.49 1.50
CA TRP A 172 40.43 -45.55 2.51
C TRP A 172 40.29 -46.97 1.95
N VAL A 173 39.91 -47.15 0.68
CA VAL A 173 39.84 -48.47 0.03
C VAL A 173 41.22 -49.15 -0.04
N ARG A 174 42.29 -48.38 -0.28
CA ARG A 174 43.68 -48.89 -0.25
C ARG A 174 44.06 -49.41 1.14
N THR A 175 43.58 -48.76 2.20
CA THR A 175 43.78 -49.21 3.58
C THR A 175 43.09 -50.54 3.84
N ALA A 176 41.83 -50.69 3.42
CA ALA A 176 41.09 -51.94 3.57
C ALA A 176 41.74 -53.09 2.77
N GLY A 177 42.19 -52.81 1.53
CA GLY A 177 42.94 -53.78 0.72
C GLY A 177 44.28 -54.19 1.34
N SER A 178 45.01 -53.23 1.91
CA SER A 178 46.27 -53.48 2.65
C SER A 178 46.06 -54.25 3.96
N ALA A 179 44.97 -53.98 4.68
CA ALA A 179 44.58 -54.73 5.87
C ALA A 179 44.28 -56.21 5.53
N LEU A 180 43.52 -56.44 4.46
CA LEU A 180 43.22 -57.79 3.97
C LEU A 180 44.47 -58.50 3.42
N HIS A 181 45.40 -57.76 2.82
CA HIS A 181 46.69 -58.29 2.38
C HIS A 181 47.57 -58.67 3.58
N LEU A 182 47.65 -57.84 4.62
CA LEU A 182 48.36 -58.17 5.86
C LEU A 182 47.83 -59.47 6.50
N LEU A 183 46.51 -59.66 6.55
CA LEU A 183 45.91 -60.91 7.04
C LEU A 183 46.29 -62.11 6.16
N HIS A 184 46.26 -61.95 4.83
CA HIS A 184 46.69 -62.99 3.88
C HIS A 184 48.18 -63.36 4.03
N SER A 185 49.05 -62.37 4.23
CA SER A 185 50.50 -62.56 4.38
C SER A 185 50.91 -63.23 5.69
N LEU A 186 50.09 -63.12 6.75
CA LEU A 186 50.36 -63.69 8.07
C LEU A 186 49.65 -65.02 8.33
N TYR A 187 48.38 -65.13 7.91
CA TYR A 187 47.49 -66.27 8.22
C TYR A 187 47.17 -67.15 6.99
N GLY A 188 47.91 -66.95 5.90
CA GLY A 188 47.85 -67.75 4.67
C GLY A 188 46.69 -67.41 3.72
N PRO A 189 46.61 -68.13 2.59
CA PRO A 189 45.67 -67.81 1.51
C PRO A 189 44.24 -68.22 1.83
N PHE A 190 43.29 -67.31 1.62
CA PHE A 190 41.86 -67.57 1.81
C PHE A 190 41.35 -68.64 0.82
N SER A 191 40.53 -69.58 1.31
CA SER A 191 39.96 -70.65 0.45
C SER A 191 38.83 -70.12 -0.43
N LYS A 192 37.97 -69.26 0.12
CA LYS A 192 36.93 -68.54 -0.60
C LYS A 192 36.79 -67.11 -0.09
N LEU A 193 36.46 -66.19 -0.99
CA LEU A 193 36.11 -64.82 -0.66
C LEU A 193 34.77 -64.46 -1.32
N TYR A 194 33.82 -64.09 -0.48
CA TYR A 194 32.52 -63.57 -0.85
C TYR A 194 32.50 -62.06 -0.61
N GLY A 195 31.69 -61.32 -1.37
CA GLY A 195 31.35 -59.96 -0.99
C GLY A 195 30.06 -59.46 -1.62
N ILE A 196 29.55 -58.37 -1.06
CA ILE A 196 28.37 -57.66 -1.56
C ILE A 196 28.56 -56.15 -1.35
N GLY A 197 28.46 -55.40 -2.45
CA GLY A 197 28.62 -53.95 -2.50
C GLY A 197 29.87 -53.48 -3.27
N ARG A 198 29.92 -52.17 -3.52
CA ARG A 198 30.94 -51.53 -4.37
C ARG A 198 32.29 -51.37 -3.67
N CYS A 199 32.31 -50.95 -2.40
CA CYS A 199 33.55 -50.81 -1.65
C CYS A 199 34.18 -52.18 -1.38
N SER A 200 33.36 -53.18 -1.07
CA SER A 200 33.73 -54.60 -1.00
C SER A 200 34.38 -55.07 -2.28
N LYS A 201 33.76 -54.78 -3.44
CA LYS A 201 34.34 -55.13 -4.74
C LYS A 201 35.68 -54.44 -5.01
N MET A 202 35.78 -53.14 -4.75
CA MET A 202 37.03 -52.38 -4.94
C MET A 202 38.12 -52.78 -3.94
N THR A 203 37.76 -53.12 -2.70
CA THR A 203 38.67 -53.62 -1.66
C THR A 203 39.25 -54.97 -2.06
N TYR A 204 38.40 -55.87 -2.56
CA TYR A 204 38.84 -57.12 -3.17
C TYR A 204 39.78 -56.89 -4.37
N GLU A 205 39.46 -55.97 -5.28
CA GLU A 205 40.32 -55.68 -6.44
C GLU A 205 41.65 -55.03 -6.06
N CYS A 206 41.68 -54.20 -5.02
CA CYS A 206 42.91 -53.64 -4.46
C CYS A 206 43.76 -54.73 -3.80
N TRP A 207 43.15 -55.55 -2.94
CA TRP A 207 43.80 -56.71 -2.31
C TRP A 207 44.38 -57.69 -3.34
N ARG A 208 43.60 -58.02 -4.38
CA ARG A 208 44.01 -58.97 -5.42
C ARG A 208 45.27 -58.50 -6.14
N LYS A 209 45.37 -57.20 -6.47
CA LYS A 209 46.59 -56.61 -7.04
C LYS A 209 47.78 -56.70 -6.10
N LEU A 210 47.61 -56.40 -4.81
CA LEU A 210 48.69 -56.55 -3.82
C LEU A 210 49.18 -58.01 -3.69
N VAL A 211 48.31 -59.00 -3.93
CA VAL A 211 48.67 -60.43 -3.98
C VAL A 211 49.28 -60.84 -5.34
N GLU A 212 48.89 -60.19 -6.44
CA GLU A 212 49.51 -60.35 -7.77
C GLU A 212 50.92 -59.71 -7.84
N GLU A 213 51.16 -58.63 -7.10
CA GLU A 213 52.41 -57.86 -7.03
C GLU A 213 53.40 -58.40 -5.96
N GLY A 214 52.95 -59.27 -5.04
CA GLY A 214 53.70 -59.71 -3.85
C GLY A 214 54.31 -61.12 -3.93
N GLU A 215 55.35 -61.37 -3.12
CA GLU A 215 55.95 -62.71 -2.97
C GLU A 215 55.00 -63.68 -2.25
N GLN A 216 54.58 -64.75 -2.93
CA GLN A 216 53.74 -65.80 -2.35
C GLN A 216 54.55 -66.71 -1.41
N LYS A 217 54.47 -66.43 -0.10
CA LYS A 217 55.05 -67.28 0.95
C LYS A 217 54.10 -68.42 1.30
N ALA A 218 54.60 -69.66 1.25
CA ALA A 218 53.84 -70.88 1.48
C ALA A 218 53.48 -71.09 2.96
N HIS A 219 52.52 -70.30 3.47
CA HIS A 219 51.87 -70.52 4.76
C HIS A 219 50.65 -71.44 4.59
N GLN A 220 50.38 -72.25 5.62
CA GLN A 220 49.10 -72.94 5.72
C GLN A 220 47.99 -71.89 5.96
N ALA A 221 46.85 -72.03 5.28
CA ALA A 221 45.70 -71.20 5.53
C ALA A 221 45.11 -71.48 6.92
N GLU A 222 44.94 -70.44 7.74
CA GLU A 222 44.21 -70.47 9.01
C GLU A 222 42.79 -69.87 8.85
N ILE A 223 42.61 -68.91 7.92
CA ILE A 223 41.33 -68.28 7.61
C ILE A 223 40.72 -68.91 6.34
N GLY A 224 39.64 -69.67 6.50
CA GLY A 224 38.98 -70.37 5.40
C GLY A 224 38.18 -69.47 4.47
N ASN A 225 37.15 -68.82 5.00
CA ASN A 225 36.23 -67.98 4.22
C ASN A 225 36.36 -66.51 4.63
N VAL A 226 36.26 -65.60 3.67
CA VAL A 226 36.20 -64.15 3.89
C VAL A 226 34.88 -63.61 3.34
N PHE A 227 34.22 -62.73 4.09
CA PHE A 227 33.08 -61.93 3.65
C PHE A 227 33.43 -60.44 3.68
N LEU A 228 33.26 -59.73 2.57
CA LEU A 228 33.33 -58.28 2.48
C LEU A 228 31.90 -57.73 2.33
N ILE A 229 31.41 -56.94 3.27
CA ILE A 229 30.02 -56.45 3.29
C ILE A 229 29.99 -54.93 3.43
N ASP A 230 29.41 -54.26 2.44
CA ASP A 230 29.19 -52.82 2.50
C ASP A 230 28.06 -52.47 3.49
N ARG A 231 28.23 -51.41 4.30
CA ARG A 231 27.26 -51.00 5.34
C ARG A 231 25.92 -50.55 4.75
N ASP A 232 25.89 -50.03 3.52
CA ASP A 232 24.67 -49.61 2.80
C ASP A 232 23.78 -50.79 2.39
N VAL A 233 24.29 -52.02 2.44
CA VAL A 233 23.53 -53.27 2.30
C VAL A 233 22.60 -53.51 3.51
N ASP A 234 22.96 -52.99 4.70
CA ASP A 234 22.23 -53.21 5.94
C ASP A 234 22.40 -52.03 6.89
N PHE A 235 21.68 -50.93 6.60
CA PHE A 235 21.56 -49.81 7.53
C PHE A 235 20.54 -50.04 8.65
N VAL A 236 19.67 -51.06 8.56
CA VAL A 236 18.63 -51.32 9.58
C VAL A 236 19.26 -51.80 10.89
N THR A 237 20.18 -52.77 10.83
CA THR A 237 20.85 -53.32 12.04
C THR A 237 21.46 -52.24 12.95
N PRO A 238 22.28 -51.27 12.48
CA PRO A 238 22.85 -50.23 13.35
C PRO A 238 21.85 -49.13 13.77
N LEU A 239 20.63 -49.09 13.24
CA LEU A 239 19.59 -48.15 13.69
C LEU A 239 18.84 -48.66 14.92
N CYS A 240 18.66 -49.98 15.05
CA CYS A 240 17.96 -50.64 16.15
C CYS A 240 18.72 -50.57 17.49
N SER A 241 17.99 -50.41 18.59
CA SER A 241 18.50 -50.33 19.96
C SER A 241 19.04 -51.68 20.44
N GLN A 242 20.26 -51.68 20.97
CA GLN A 242 20.95 -52.90 21.40
C GLN A 242 20.43 -53.35 22.77
N VAL A 243 20.13 -54.65 22.94
CA VAL A 243 19.62 -55.22 24.22
C VAL A 243 20.45 -56.37 24.79
N VAL A 244 21.60 -56.68 24.20
CA VAL A 244 22.65 -57.51 24.84
C VAL A 244 23.54 -56.66 25.75
N TYR A 245 24.23 -57.31 26.70
CA TYR A 245 25.04 -56.60 27.71
C TYR A 245 26.08 -55.64 27.11
N GLU A 246 26.90 -56.11 26.17
CA GLU A 246 27.98 -55.31 25.56
C GLU A 246 27.43 -54.11 24.77
N GLY A 247 26.35 -54.31 24.03
CA GLY A 247 25.68 -53.25 23.28
C GLY A 247 25.01 -52.19 24.17
N LEU A 248 24.41 -52.59 25.29
CA LEU A 248 23.90 -51.64 26.29
C LEU A 248 25.03 -50.89 27.01
N VAL A 249 26.17 -51.54 27.25
CA VAL A 249 27.36 -50.88 27.79
C VAL A 249 27.90 -49.83 26.81
N ASP A 250 27.91 -50.09 25.51
CA ASP A 250 28.24 -49.06 24.52
C ASP A 250 27.20 -47.94 24.47
N ASP A 251 25.91 -48.26 24.36
CA ASP A 251 24.87 -47.24 24.22
C ASP A 251 24.79 -46.27 25.42
N ILE A 252 25.26 -46.70 26.61
CA ILE A 252 25.15 -45.95 27.86
C ILE A 252 26.48 -45.37 28.37
N PHE A 253 27.61 -46.04 28.13
CA PHE A 253 28.94 -45.61 28.61
C PHE A 253 29.97 -45.38 27.51
N ARG A 254 29.68 -45.81 26.27
CA ARG A 254 30.53 -45.80 25.07
C ARG A 254 31.83 -46.61 25.20
N ILE A 255 31.95 -47.63 24.36
CA ILE A 255 33.14 -48.46 24.22
C ILE A 255 34.05 -47.82 23.17
N LYS A 256 35.29 -47.50 23.54
CA LYS A 256 36.32 -46.99 22.62
C LYS A 256 37.54 -47.91 22.66
N CYS A 257 37.93 -48.46 21.51
CA CYS A 257 39.06 -49.40 21.37
C CYS A 257 38.98 -50.61 22.34
N GLY A 258 37.80 -51.19 22.55
CA GLY A 258 37.59 -52.28 23.51
C GLY A 258 37.85 -51.87 24.96
N CYS A 259 37.58 -50.61 25.31
CA CYS A 259 37.66 -50.08 26.67
C CYS A 259 36.42 -49.24 26.98
N VAL A 260 35.99 -49.24 28.24
CA VAL A 260 34.92 -48.38 28.77
C VAL A 260 35.44 -47.61 29.98
N GLU A 261 34.91 -46.41 30.23
CA GLU A 261 35.22 -45.63 31.42
C GLU A 261 33.99 -45.52 32.34
N PHE A 262 34.00 -46.30 33.42
CA PHE A 262 32.91 -46.30 34.39
C PHE A 262 33.06 -45.14 35.38
N GLY A 263 32.09 -44.21 35.39
CA GLY A 263 32.01 -43.09 36.32
C GLY A 263 31.39 -43.44 37.69
N PRO A 264 31.14 -42.42 38.55
CA PRO A 264 30.61 -42.60 39.91
C PRO A 264 29.32 -43.43 39.99
N ASP A 265 28.44 -43.31 38.99
CA ASP A 265 27.22 -44.13 38.78
C ASP A 265 27.44 -45.65 38.94
N VAL A 266 28.66 -46.12 38.69
CA VAL A 266 29.04 -47.54 38.65
C VAL A 266 30.14 -47.87 39.66
N THR A 267 31.07 -46.94 39.92
CA THR A 267 32.19 -47.17 40.86
C THR A 267 31.82 -46.89 42.32
N SER A 268 30.69 -46.21 42.57
CA SER A 268 30.28 -45.71 43.90
C SER A 268 31.38 -44.87 44.58
N SER A 269 32.14 -44.11 43.79
CA SER A 269 33.24 -43.26 44.24
C SER A 269 33.45 -42.10 43.27
N ASP A 270 34.06 -41.00 43.73
CA ASP A 270 34.32 -39.79 42.91
C ASP A 270 35.35 -40.00 41.78
N LYS A 271 35.80 -41.24 41.54
CA LYS A 271 36.81 -41.59 40.54
C LYS A 271 36.22 -42.48 39.47
N SER A 272 36.46 -42.12 38.23
CA SER A 272 36.23 -43.00 37.09
C SER A 272 37.25 -44.15 37.07
N VAL A 273 36.87 -45.25 36.43
CA VAL A 273 37.70 -46.44 36.24
C VAL A 273 37.61 -46.89 34.79
N LYS A 274 38.71 -46.73 34.05
CA LYS A 274 38.90 -47.34 32.72
C LYS A 274 39.04 -48.86 32.87
N VAL A 275 38.23 -49.62 32.16
CA VAL A 275 38.20 -51.10 32.12
C VAL A 275 38.41 -51.55 30.68
N MET A 276 39.22 -52.59 30.46
CA MET A 276 39.26 -53.28 29.15
C MET A 276 38.14 -54.30 29.12
N LEU A 277 37.40 -54.32 28.01
CA LEU A 277 36.35 -55.28 27.73
C LEU A 277 36.90 -56.27 26.70
N ASN A 278 37.14 -57.51 27.13
CA ASN A 278 37.65 -58.62 26.32
C ASN A 278 37.48 -59.98 27.02
N SER A 279 37.85 -61.08 26.35
CA SER A 279 37.82 -62.46 26.84
C SER A 279 38.54 -62.72 28.17
N GLN A 280 39.53 -61.89 28.52
CA GLN A 280 40.37 -62.07 29.71
C GLN A 280 39.61 -61.80 31.01
N ASP A 281 38.51 -61.05 30.94
CA ASP A 281 37.54 -60.90 32.02
C ASP A 281 36.50 -62.04 31.95
N LYS A 282 36.67 -63.05 32.81
CA LYS A 282 35.76 -64.21 32.96
C LYS A 282 34.40 -63.89 33.59
N VAL A 283 34.09 -62.62 33.82
CA VAL A 283 32.72 -62.15 34.10
C VAL A 283 32.17 -61.59 32.80
N PHE A 284 32.89 -60.68 32.15
CA PHE A 284 32.49 -60.07 30.89
C PHE A 284 32.28 -61.10 29.76
N SER A 285 33.22 -62.03 29.57
CA SER A 285 33.18 -63.03 28.49
C SER A 285 31.96 -63.95 28.53
N GLU A 286 31.32 -64.12 29.70
CA GLU A 286 30.14 -64.96 29.90
C GLU A 286 28.84 -64.16 29.73
N ILE A 287 28.88 -62.82 29.84
CA ILE A 287 27.70 -61.95 29.77
C ILE A 287 27.65 -61.04 28.54
N ARG A 288 28.78 -60.78 27.86
CA ARG A 288 28.90 -59.75 26.79
C ARG A 288 27.83 -59.91 25.70
N ASN A 289 27.60 -61.16 25.29
CA ASN A 289 26.65 -61.55 24.24
C ASN A 289 25.27 -62.02 24.78
N GLU A 290 25.04 -62.00 26.10
CA GLU A 290 23.76 -62.40 26.70
C GLU A 290 22.71 -61.30 26.61
N HIS A 291 21.44 -61.69 26.44
CA HIS A 291 20.32 -60.75 26.54
C HIS A 291 20.21 -60.21 27.96
N PHE A 292 19.97 -58.91 28.12
CA PHE A 292 20.13 -58.23 29.41
C PHE A 292 19.24 -58.79 30.55
N SER A 293 18.08 -59.39 30.22
CA SER A 293 17.22 -60.11 31.18
C SER A 293 17.94 -61.24 31.93
N ASN A 294 18.90 -61.89 31.29
CA ASN A 294 19.56 -63.09 31.79
C ASN A 294 20.75 -62.72 32.71
N VAL A 295 21.39 -61.58 32.42
CA VAL A 295 22.66 -61.13 33.01
C VAL A 295 22.59 -61.04 34.54
N PHE A 296 21.55 -60.45 35.11
CA PHE A 296 21.46 -60.29 36.57
C PHE A 296 21.37 -61.65 37.31
N GLY A 297 20.71 -62.64 36.70
CA GLY A 297 20.68 -64.01 37.20
C GLY A 297 22.08 -64.64 37.24
N PHE A 298 22.85 -64.49 36.16
CA PHE A 298 24.24 -64.94 36.09
C PHE A 298 25.12 -64.23 37.12
N LEU A 299 25.09 -62.89 37.20
CA LEU A 299 25.91 -62.10 38.13
C LEU A 299 25.63 -62.49 39.58
N SER A 300 24.36 -62.68 39.96
CA SER A 300 23.95 -63.14 41.29
C SER A 300 24.51 -64.53 41.63
N GLN A 301 24.49 -65.47 40.67
CA GLN A 301 25.07 -66.80 40.88
C GLN A 301 26.61 -66.79 40.90
N LYS A 302 27.26 -66.01 40.02
CA LYS A 302 28.71 -65.79 40.02
C LYS A 302 29.18 -65.20 41.36
N ALA A 303 28.44 -64.25 41.93
CA ALA A 303 28.73 -63.67 43.26
C ALA A 303 28.67 -64.70 44.38
N ARG A 304 27.65 -65.56 44.41
CA ARG A 304 27.55 -66.68 45.37
C ARG A 304 28.71 -67.66 45.22
N ASN A 305 29.02 -68.05 43.99
CA ASN A 305 30.13 -68.97 43.69
C ASN A 305 31.48 -68.38 44.14
N LEU A 306 31.71 -67.08 43.90
CA LEU A 306 32.92 -66.37 44.29
C LEU A 306 33.04 -66.24 45.81
N GLN A 307 31.94 -65.93 46.52
CA GLN A 307 31.91 -65.89 47.98
C GLN A 307 32.28 -67.25 48.59
N THR A 308 31.73 -68.35 48.07
CA THR A 308 32.10 -69.71 48.48
C THR A 308 33.59 -69.99 48.21
N ALA A 309 34.15 -69.52 47.08
CA ALA A 309 35.58 -69.64 46.80
C ALA A 309 36.46 -68.84 47.78
N TYR A 310 36.02 -67.66 48.22
CA TYR A 310 36.68 -66.89 49.28
C TYR A 310 36.60 -67.58 50.66
N ASP A 311 35.47 -68.21 50.97
CA ASP A 311 35.26 -68.86 52.26
C ASP A 311 36.02 -70.18 52.42
N LYS A 312 36.51 -70.78 51.34
CA LYS A 312 37.51 -71.88 51.38
C LYS A 312 38.73 -71.54 52.23
N ARG A 313 39.09 -70.26 52.38
CA ARG A 313 40.20 -69.81 53.25
C ARG A 313 40.02 -70.18 54.72
N ARG A 314 38.79 -70.50 55.16
CA ARG A 314 38.47 -70.91 56.53
C ARG A 314 38.75 -72.41 56.69
N GLY A 315 39.76 -72.76 57.48
CA GLY A 315 40.09 -74.16 57.81
C GLY A 315 41.19 -74.82 56.98
N MET A 316 41.88 -74.07 56.11
CA MET A 316 43.09 -74.54 55.42
C MET A 316 44.27 -74.76 56.37
N ASP A 317 45.13 -75.73 56.05
CA ASP A 317 46.46 -75.85 56.68
C ASP A 317 47.45 -74.77 56.17
N ILE A 318 48.63 -74.66 56.78
CA ILE A 318 49.63 -73.63 56.45
C ILE A 318 50.18 -73.76 55.01
N LYS A 319 50.31 -74.98 54.49
CA LYS A 319 50.77 -75.27 53.12
C LYS A 319 49.69 -74.93 52.11
N GLN A 320 48.44 -75.32 52.38
CA GLN A 320 47.25 -74.97 51.60
C GLN A 320 47.03 -73.46 51.56
N MET A 321 47.11 -72.77 52.71
CA MET A 321 47.00 -71.32 52.82
C MET A 321 48.10 -70.62 52.01
N LYS A 322 49.34 -71.12 52.05
CA LYS A 322 50.43 -70.57 51.22
C LYS A 322 50.09 -70.66 49.73
N ALA A 323 49.69 -71.84 49.25
CA ALA A 323 49.32 -72.06 47.84
C ALA A 323 48.13 -71.18 47.42
N PHE A 324 47.06 -71.15 48.22
CA PHE A 324 45.89 -70.30 47.99
C PHE A 324 46.26 -68.80 47.88
N VAL A 325 47.16 -68.31 48.74
CA VAL A 325 47.62 -66.91 48.71
C VAL A 325 48.52 -66.62 47.49
N SER A 326 49.36 -67.56 47.05
CA SER A 326 50.25 -67.37 45.89
C SER A 326 49.56 -67.57 44.53
N GLU A 327 48.61 -68.48 44.43
CA GLU A 327 48.07 -68.97 43.15
C GLU A 327 46.61 -68.53 42.91
N GLU A 328 45.70 -68.67 43.89
CA GLU A 328 44.27 -68.39 43.71
C GLU A 328 43.87 -66.94 44.06
N LEU A 329 44.37 -66.41 45.19
CA LEU A 329 43.84 -65.18 45.81
C LEU A 329 43.99 -63.93 44.93
N LYS A 330 45.02 -63.86 44.08
CA LYS A 330 45.20 -62.74 43.13
C LYS A 330 44.08 -62.75 42.08
N GLY A 331 43.77 -63.91 41.51
CA GLY A 331 42.68 -64.09 40.55
C GLY A 331 41.32 -63.80 41.17
N LEU A 332 41.06 -64.35 42.36
CA LEU A 332 39.81 -64.11 43.10
C LEU A 332 39.60 -62.63 43.48
N LYS A 333 40.67 -61.85 43.70
CA LYS A 333 40.57 -60.38 43.91
C LYS A 333 40.25 -59.64 42.62
N GLN A 334 40.80 -60.07 41.48
CA GLN A 334 40.50 -59.48 40.18
C GLN A 334 39.07 -59.79 39.74
N GLU A 335 38.64 -61.06 39.80
CA GLU A 335 37.25 -61.44 39.49
C GLU A 335 36.23 -60.75 40.42
N HIS A 336 36.55 -60.56 41.71
CA HIS A 336 35.66 -59.79 42.62
C HIS A 336 35.52 -58.32 42.21
N ARG A 337 36.62 -57.65 41.84
CA ARG A 337 36.60 -56.24 41.44
C ARG A 337 35.78 -56.06 40.16
N LEU A 338 36.01 -56.91 39.17
CA LEU A 338 35.35 -56.84 37.86
C LEU A 338 33.87 -57.19 37.98
N LEU A 339 33.52 -58.23 38.74
CA LEU A 339 32.13 -58.56 39.07
C LEU A 339 31.39 -57.39 39.74
N SER A 340 32.05 -56.69 40.67
CA SER A 340 31.46 -55.51 41.33
C SER A 340 31.17 -54.37 40.35
N LEU A 341 32.06 -54.14 39.38
CA LEU A 341 31.86 -53.12 38.33
C LEU A 341 30.76 -53.54 37.36
N HIS A 342 30.67 -54.82 36.97
CA HIS A 342 29.59 -55.31 36.10
C HIS A 342 28.21 -55.29 36.78
N ILE A 343 28.15 -55.48 38.11
CA ILE A 343 26.93 -55.27 38.91
C ILE A 343 26.54 -53.80 38.95
N GLY A 344 27.46 -52.88 39.26
CA GLY A 344 27.19 -51.43 39.25
C GLY A 344 26.78 -50.91 37.86
N ALA A 345 27.42 -51.42 36.80
CA ALA A 345 27.03 -51.15 35.42
C ALA A 345 25.60 -51.66 35.15
N SER A 346 25.28 -52.89 35.53
CA SER A 346 23.91 -53.43 35.39
C SER A 346 22.87 -52.58 36.12
N GLU A 347 23.16 -52.13 37.35
CA GLU A 347 22.27 -51.27 38.13
C GLU A 347 22.06 -49.89 37.47
N SER A 348 23.14 -49.26 36.99
CA SER A 348 23.07 -47.99 36.26
C SER A 348 22.34 -48.11 34.92
N MET A 349 22.55 -49.22 34.19
CA MET A 349 21.82 -49.51 32.94
C MET A 349 20.34 -49.76 33.20
N MET A 350 19.97 -50.50 34.25
CA MET A 350 18.58 -50.62 34.68
C MET A 350 17.97 -49.26 34.97
N LYS A 351 18.59 -48.43 35.83
CA LYS A 351 18.09 -47.07 36.15
C LYS A 351 17.88 -46.18 34.91
N LYS A 352 18.67 -46.37 33.85
CA LYS A 352 18.57 -45.59 32.60
C LYS A 352 17.58 -46.16 31.58
N LYS A 353 17.42 -47.50 31.50
CA LYS A 353 16.62 -48.20 30.48
C LYS A 353 15.34 -48.89 31.00
N THR A 354 15.04 -48.90 32.32
CA THR A 354 13.71 -49.30 32.83
C THR A 354 12.73 -48.14 32.93
N LYS A 355 13.01 -47.00 32.29
CA LYS A 355 12.03 -45.92 32.09
C LYS A 355 11.00 -46.36 31.06
N GLN A 356 9.75 -45.91 31.24
CA GLN A 356 8.65 -46.14 30.30
C GLN A 356 9.03 -45.74 28.87
N ASP A 357 9.71 -44.60 28.71
CA ASP A 357 10.16 -44.06 27.41
C ASP A 357 10.95 -45.09 26.58
N PHE A 358 11.79 -45.93 27.21
CA PHE A 358 12.59 -46.93 26.49
C PHE A 358 11.79 -48.17 26.09
N GLN A 359 10.76 -48.53 26.85
CA GLN A 359 9.85 -49.62 26.47
C GLN A 359 8.98 -49.20 25.28
N GLU A 360 8.56 -47.93 25.23
CA GLU A 360 7.84 -47.35 24.10
C GLU A 360 8.73 -47.16 22.87
N LEU A 361 10.02 -46.82 23.07
CA LEU A 361 11.04 -46.80 22.02
C LEU A 361 11.17 -48.18 21.37
N LEU A 362 11.41 -49.22 22.17
CA LEU A 362 11.53 -50.60 21.67
C LEU A 362 10.23 -51.07 20.99
N LYS A 363 9.04 -50.79 21.56
CA LYS A 363 7.76 -51.11 20.90
C LYS A 363 7.70 -50.47 19.51
N THR A 364 8.08 -49.19 19.41
CA THR A 364 8.08 -48.44 18.15
C THR A 364 9.07 -49.02 17.15
N GLU A 365 10.31 -49.32 17.55
CA GLU A 365 11.29 -49.98 16.67
C GLU A 365 10.78 -51.33 16.16
N HIS A 366 10.20 -52.16 17.03
CA HIS A 366 9.65 -53.46 16.65
C HIS A 366 8.49 -53.32 15.64
N SER A 367 7.52 -52.41 15.89
CA SER A 367 6.43 -52.14 14.96
C SER A 367 6.91 -51.63 13.60
N LEU A 368 7.96 -50.79 13.56
CA LEU A 368 8.61 -50.34 12.32
C LEU A 368 9.27 -51.48 11.53
N LEU A 369 9.88 -52.45 12.23
CA LEU A 369 10.53 -53.64 11.64
C LEU A 369 9.50 -54.65 11.09
N GLU A 370 8.43 -54.89 11.85
CA GLU A 370 7.28 -55.73 11.45
C GLU A 370 6.47 -55.09 10.30
N GLY A 371 6.50 -53.77 10.18
CA GLY A 371 5.70 -53.00 9.23
C GLY A 371 4.26 -52.74 9.72
N PHE A 372 4.03 -52.84 11.03
CA PHE A 372 2.75 -52.72 11.73
C PHE A 372 2.61 -51.32 12.37
N GLU A 373 1.38 -50.90 12.72
CA GLU A 373 1.08 -49.65 13.46
C GLU A 373 1.84 -48.37 13.00
N ILE A 374 2.23 -48.28 11.71
CA ILE A 374 3.14 -47.23 11.18
C ILE A 374 2.67 -45.80 11.48
N ARG A 375 1.35 -45.55 11.56
CA ARG A 375 0.82 -44.23 11.95
C ARG A 375 1.07 -43.91 13.43
N GLU A 376 0.97 -44.88 14.31
CA GLU A 376 1.27 -44.72 15.74
C GLU A 376 2.77 -44.55 15.95
N CYS A 377 3.59 -45.26 15.15
CA CYS A 377 5.03 -45.05 15.11
C CYS A 377 5.39 -43.61 14.70
N ILE A 378 4.72 -43.06 13.68
CA ILE A 378 4.88 -41.64 13.29
C ILE A 378 4.45 -40.71 14.44
N SER A 379 3.29 -40.95 15.07
CA SER A 379 2.84 -40.15 16.21
C SER A 379 3.82 -40.17 17.38
N TYR A 380 4.41 -41.33 17.70
CA TYR A 380 5.44 -41.45 18.74
C TYR A 380 6.72 -40.68 18.36
N ILE A 381 7.14 -40.73 17.10
CA ILE A 381 8.30 -39.96 16.62
C ILE A 381 8.02 -38.45 16.69
N GLU A 382 6.82 -38.00 16.31
CA GLU A 382 6.38 -36.61 16.49
C GLU A 382 6.40 -36.22 17.98
N GLU A 383 5.84 -37.04 18.89
CA GLU A 383 5.88 -36.77 20.32
C GLU A 383 7.31 -36.72 20.89
N HIS A 384 8.17 -37.67 20.52
CA HIS A 384 9.57 -37.75 20.96
C HIS A 384 10.42 -36.55 20.48
N ILE A 385 10.12 -36.01 19.30
CA ILE A 385 10.71 -34.76 18.77
C ILE A 385 10.16 -33.54 19.53
N ASN A 386 8.85 -33.47 19.76
CA ASN A 386 8.20 -32.32 20.41
C ASN A 386 8.50 -32.26 21.92
N ARG A 387 8.73 -33.41 22.57
CA ARG A 387 9.23 -33.53 23.95
C ARG A 387 10.75 -33.34 24.09
N GLN A 388 11.47 -33.13 22.97
CA GLN A 388 12.93 -32.96 22.91
C GLN A 388 13.74 -34.08 23.62
N VAL A 389 13.22 -35.32 23.62
CA VAL A 389 13.77 -36.41 24.47
C VAL A 389 15.22 -36.74 24.14
N SER A 390 15.53 -36.86 22.84
CA SER A 390 16.87 -37.18 22.35
C SER A 390 16.95 -36.97 20.84
N MET A 391 17.85 -36.07 20.42
CA MET A 391 18.15 -35.79 19.00
C MET A 391 18.51 -37.06 18.23
N ILE A 392 19.39 -37.87 18.80
CA ILE A 392 19.97 -39.04 18.13
C ILE A 392 18.96 -40.18 18.03
N GLU A 393 18.17 -40.45 19.08
CA GLU A 393 17.13 -41.48 19.03
C GLU A 393 15.97 -41.05 18.10
N SER A 394 15.59 -39.76 18.08
CA SER A 394 14.67 -39.23 17.05
C SER A 394 15.19 -39.42 15.62
N LEU A 395 16.48 -39.13 15.34
CA LEU A 395 17.06 -39.36 14.01
C LEU A 395 17.15 -40.85 13.65
N ARG A 396 17.48 -41.73 14.62
CA ARG A 396 17.51 -43.19 14.42
C ARG A 396 16.13 -43.70 14.00
N LEU A 397 15.07 -43.32 14.71
CA LEU A 397 13.69 -43.69 14.37
C LEU A 397 13.24 -43.16 13.00
N LEU A 398 13.58 -41.91 12.67
CA LEU A 398 13.28 -41.33 11.35
C LEU A 398 13.97 -42.12 10.22
N CYS A 399 15.24 -42.48 10.40
CA CYS A 399 15.98 -43.29 9.43
C CYS A 399 15.45 -44.74 9.39
N LEU A 400 15.03 -45.32 10.52
CA LEU A 400 14.48 -46.67 10.58
C LEU A 400 13.15 -46.75 9.84
N LEU A 401 12.21 -45.84 10.11
CA LEU A 401 10.95 -45.70 9.39
C LEU A 401 11.17 -45.49 7.88
N SER A 402 12.14 -44.65 7.51
CA SER A 402 12.53 -44.45 6.10
C SER A 402 13.11 -45.72 5.48
N ALA A 403 13.95 -46.48 6.20
CA ALA A 403 14.54 -47.73 5.70
C ALA A 403 13.52 -48.87 5.55
N THR A 404 12.56 -49.00 6.49
CA THR A 404 11.55 -50.07 6.44
C THR A 404 10.43 -49.78 5.44
N GLU A 405 10.01 -48.51 5.31
CA GLU A 405 8.96 -48.08 4.36
C GLU A 405 9.48 -47.69 2.96
N ASN A 406 10.80 -47.74 2.73
CA ASN A 406 11.44 -47.36 1.46
C ASN A 406 11.23 -45.87 1.12
N GLY A 407 11.58 -45.02 2.07
CA GLY A 407 11.35 -43.58 2.10
C GLY A 407 10.09 -43.18 2.85
N LEU A 408 10.02 -41.92 3.28
CA LEU A 408 8.83 -41.31 3.88
C LEU A 408 7.91 -40.70 2.82
N LEU A 409 6.59 -40.69 3.07
CA LEU A 409 5.65 -39.96 2.22
C LEU A 409 5.98 -38.45 2.20
N PRO A 410 5.82 -37.74 1.07
CA PRO A 410 6.12 -36.30 0.96
C PRO A 410 5.51 -35.40 2.04
N LYS A 411 4.29 -35.69 2.50
CA LYS A 411 3.67 -34.96 3.60
C LYS A 411 4.43 -35.17 4.91
N ASP A 412 4.67 -36.44 5.25
CA ASP A 412 5.15 -36.85 6.56
C ASP A 412 6.66 -36.53 6.69
N PHE A 413 7.44 -36.69 5.60
CA PHE A 413 8.82 -36.21 5.51
C PHE A 413 8.93 -34.72 5.85
N ARG A 414 8.03 -33.89 5.30
CA ARG A 414 8.03 -32.44 5.52
C ARG A 414 7.53 -32.08 6.92
N SER A 415 6.53 -32.77 7.45
CA SER A 415 6.04 -32.62 8.83
C SER A 415 7.15 -32.90 9.85
N LEU A 416 7.76 -34.09 9.75
CA LEU A 416 8.78 -34.57 10.67
C LEU A 416 10.08 -33.75 10.57
N LYS A 417 10.48 -33.35 9.35
CA LYS A 417 11.62 -32.44 9.16
C LYS A 417 11.35 -31.05 9.76
N ALA A 418 10.16 -30.48 9.57
CA ALA A 418 9.82 -29.18 10.13
C ALA A 418 9.85 -29.20 11.66
N GLN A 419 9.20 -30.20 12.28
CA GLN A 419 9.22 -30.40 13.73
C GLN A 419 10.65 -30.62 14.25
N TYR A 420 11.45 -31.47 13.60
CA TYR A 420 12.83 -31.71 14.03
C TYR A 420 13.68 -30.42 14.01
N LEU A 421 13.60 -29.62 12.94
CA LEU A 421 14.35 -28.36 12.82
C LEU A 421 13.85 -27.28 13.78
N GLN A 422 12.56 -27.32 14.17
CA GLN A 422 11.99 -26.43 15.18
C GLN A 422 12.40 -26.84 16.61
N SER A 423 12.37 -28.14 16.93
CA SER A 423 12.77 -28.66 18.25
C SER A 423 14.28 -28.60 18.51
N TYR A 424 15.11 -28.82 17.49
CA TYR A 424 16.54 -29.04 17.68
C TYR A 424 17.46 -28.08 16.89
N GLY A 425 16.90 -27.17 16.09
CA GLY A 425 17.65 -26.11 15.41
C GLY A 425 17.86 -26.34 13.91
N VAL A 426 18.04 -25.22 13.18
CA VAL A 426 18.10 -25.19 11.71
C VAL A 426 19.38 -25.77 11.11
N ASP A 427 20.48 -25.85 11.88
CA ASP A 427 21.76 -26.39 11.41
C ASP A 427 21.66 -27.88 11.00
N HIS A 428 20.71 -28.60 11.61
CA HIS A 428 20.36 -29.97 11.22
C HIS A 428 19.76 -30.09 9.81
N LEU A 429 19.53 -28.98 9.09
CA LEU A 429 19.25 -29.01 7.65
C LEU A 429 20.39 -29.72 6.89
N LEU A 430 21.65 -29.54 7.31
CA LEU A 430 22.80 -30.27 6.78
C LEU A 430 22.75 -31.75 7.17
N THR A 431 22.37 -32.07 8.41
CA THR A 431 22.16 -33.47 8.85
C THR A 431 21.12 -34.18 7.99
N PHE A 432 19.98 -33.54 7.71
CA PHE A 432 18.96 -34.08 6.80
C PHE A 432 19.45 -34.22 5.36
N SER A 433 20.31 -33.30 4.88
CA SER A 433 20.93 -33.42 3.55
C SER A 433 21.84 -34.65 3.48
N ASN A 434 22.68 -34.84 4.49
CA ASN A 434 23.63 -35.95 4.56
C ASN A 434 22.92 -37.30 4.69
N LEU A 435 21.88 -37.39 5.53
CA LEU A 435 21.06 -38.60 5.67
C LEU A 435 20.26 -38.92 4.40
N LYS A 436 19.83 -37.90 3.63
CA LYS A 436 19.22 -38.11 2.30
C LYS A 436 20.24 -38.61 1.27
N GLN A 437 21.46 -38.07 1.28
CA GLN A 437 22.55 -38.49 0.39
C GLN A 437 23.04 -39.93 0.68
N LEU A 438 23.04 -40.34 1.94
CA LEU A 438 23.29 -41.73 2.38
C LEU A 438 22.13 -42.70 2.09
N GLY A 439 20.97 -42.22 1.61
CA GLY A 439 19.77 -43.03 1.40
C GLY A 439 19.02 -43.41 2.70
N LEU A 440 19.51 -42.98 3.87
CA LEU A 440 18.94 -43.27 5.19
C LEU A 440 17.58 -42.58 5.39
N LEU A 441 17.46 -41.30 5.00
CA LEU A 441 16.26 -40.49 5.25
C LEU A 441 15.81 -39.79 3.96
N VAL A 442 14.92 -40.45 3.21
CA VAL A 442 14.52 -40.02 1.85
C VAL A 442 13.02 -39.78 1.72
N GLU A 443 12.65 -38.99 0.72
CA GLU A 443 11.27 -38.68 0.34
C GLU A 443 10.86 -39.57 -0.84
N GLN A 444 9.76 -40.32 -0.71
CA GLN A 444 9.27 -41.25 -1.73
C GLN A 444 8.99 -40.52 -3.06
N GLN A 445 9.54 -41.04 -4.16
CA GLN A 445 9.34 -40.46 -5.49
C GLN A 445 8.00 -40.92 -6.10
N PRO A 446 7.19 -40.00 -6.66
CA PRO A 446 5.91 -40.35 -7.27
C PRO A 446 6.09 -41.08 -8.62
N GLY A 447 6.24 -42.40 -8.57
CA GLY A 447 6.25 -43.26 -9.76
C GLY A 447 6.79 -44.68 -9.55
N GLU A 448 7.66 -44.89 -8.56
CA GLU A 448 8.36 -46.18 -8.39
C GLU A 448 7.44 -47.35 -7.99
N THR A 449 6.26 -47.08 -7.44
CA THR A 449 5.32 -48.09 -6.93
C THR A 449 4.40 -48.74 -7.99
N LEU A 450 4.37 -48.23 -9.23
CA LEU A 450 3.32 -48.60 -10.21
C LEU A 450 3.78 -49.46 -11.39
N THR A 451 5.02 -49.29 -11.86
CA THR A 451 5.43 -49.69 -13.23
C THR A 451 5.55 -51.20 -13.50
N VAL A 452 5.54 -52.05 -12.48
CA VAL A 452 5.82 -53.50 -12.65
C VAL A 452 4.55 -54.36 -12.77
N MET A 453 3.42 -53.99 -12.15
CA MET A 453 2.31 -54.93 -11.92
C MET A 453 1.01 -54.65 -12.71
N GLU A 454 0.78 -53.42 -13.17
CA GLU A 454 -0.42 -53.07 -13.96
C GLU A 454 -0.54 -53.89 -15.26
N SER A 455 0.60 -54.20 -15.87
CA SER A 455 0.75 -54.96 -17.13
C SER A 455 0.10 -56.36 -17.13
N ARG A 456 -0.23 -56.92 -15.95
CA ARG A 456 -0.83 -58.28 -15.83
C ARG A 456 -2.27 -58.30 -15.30
N VAL A 457 -2.80 -57.20 -14.76
CA VAL A 457 -4.10 -57.21 -14.05
C VAL A 457 -5.17 -56.35 -14.75
N GLY A 458 -4.78 -55.35 -15.56
CA GLY A 458 -5.68 -54.43 -16.28
C GLY A 458 -6.57 -55.04 -17.38
N LYS A 459 -6.90 -56.33 -17.32
CA LYS A 459 -7.75 -57.06 -18.28
C LYS A 459 -8.91 -57.84 -17.65
N LEU A 460 -9.12 -57.76 -16.32
CA LEU A 460 -9.92 -58.79 -15.60
C LEU A 460 -10.94 -58.32 -14.54
N VAL A 461 -11.20 -57.02 -14.34
CA VAL A 461 -12.19 -56.54 -13.35
C VAL A 461 -13.01 -55.38 -13.90
N ASN A 462 -14.33 -55.38 -13.65
CA ASN A 462 -15.28 -54.34 -14.09
C ASN A 462 -15.54 -53.26 -13.00
N ASP A 463 -15.93 -52.07 -13.48
CA ASP A 463 -15.88 -50.74 -12.81
C ASP A 463 -16.73 -50.49 -11.54
N LYS A 464 -17.22 -51.51 -10.82
CA LYS A 464 -18.10 -51.29 -9.63
C LYS A 464 -17.64 -51.91 -8.32
N THR A 465 -16.59 -52.73 -8.32
CA THR A 465 -15.89 -53.17 -7.08
C THR A 465 -14.54 -52.49 -6.87
N ALA A 466 -14.04 -51.77 -7.89
CA ALA A 466 -12.72 -51.13 -7.88
C ALA A 466 -12.48 -50.26 -6.63
N GLY A 467 -13.37 -49.33 -6.31
CA GLY A 467 -13.15 -48.33 -5.24
C GLY A 467 -12.96 -48.87 -3.82
N LYS A 468 -13.40 -50.11 -3.51
CA LYS A 468 -13.10 -50.77 -2.22
C LYS A 468 -11.91 -51.72 -2.30
N LEU A 469 -11.52 -52.13 -3.52
CA LEU A 469 -10.31 -52.90 -3.75
C LEU A 469 -9.08 -52.00 -3.89
N THR A 470 -9.20 -50.75 -4.35
CA THR A 470 -8.06 -49.81 -4.49
C THR A 470 -7.37 -49.49 -3.18
N ASP A 471 -8.10 -49.39 -2.06
CA ASP A 471 -7.50 -49.19 -0.73
C ASP A 471 -6.75 -50.45 -0.26
N ALA A 472 -7.30 -51.63 -0.53
CA ALA A 472 -6.65 -52.92 -0.25
C ALA A 472 -5.44 -53.17 -1.19
N PHE A 473 -5.51 -52.76 -2.45
CA PHE A 473 -4.44 -52.94 -3.45
C PHE A 473 -3.33 -51.88 -3.35
N SER A 474 -3.64 -50.65 -2.90
CA SER A 474 -2.60 -49.67 -2.55
C SER A 474 -1.88 -50.01 -1.25
N SER A 475 -2.49 -50.82 -0.37
CA SER A 475 -1.76 -51.56 0.66
C SER A 475 -0.90 -52.70 0.05
N LEU A 476 -1.47 -53.51 -0.84
CA LEU A 476 -0.79 -54.66 -1.45
C LEU A 476 0.41 -54.29 -2.36
N ALA A 477 0.40 -53.09 -2.95
CA ALA A 477 1.48 -52.55 -3.78
C ALA A 477 2.71 -52.10 -2.97
N LYS A 478 2.59 -51.89 -1.65
CA LYS A 478 3.70 -51.46 -0.78
C LYS A 478 4.64 -52.62 -0.43
N LYS A 479 5.47 -53.01 -1.40
CA LYS A 479 6.63 -53.88 -1.18
C LYS A 479 7.93 -53.09 -1.22
N GLY A 480 8.14 -52.22 -0.22
CA GLY A 480 9.45 -51.61 0.03
C GLY A 480 10.55 -52.67 0.19
N ASN A 481 11.78 -52.35 -0.17
CA ASN A 481 12.85 -53.34 -0.31
C ASN A 481 13.08 -54.16 0.98
N PHE A 482 13.09 -53.50 2.15
CA PHE A 482 13.18 -54.19 3.44
C PHE A 482 12.00 -55.15 3.70
N ARG A 483 10.75 -54.72 3.46
CA ARG A 483 9.55 -55.58 3.55
C ARG A 483 9.57 -56.76 2.56
N ALA A 484 10.37 -56.71 1.49
CA ALA A 484 10.57 -57.83 0.57
C ALA A 484 11.69 -58.77 1.06
N LEU A 485 12.82 -58.21 1.52
CA LEU A 485 13.94 -58.94 2.12
C LEU A 485 13.52 -59.70 3.39
N SER A 486 12.80 -59.04 4.30
CA SER A 486 12.34 -59.61 5.57
C SER A 486 11.56 -60.92 5.39
N ARG A 487 10.62 -60.96 4.44
CA ARG A 487 9.85 -62.18 4.13
C ARG A 487 10.65 -63.26 3.38
N ARG A 488 11.72 -62.89 2.66
CA ARG A 488 12.54 -63.83 1.86
C ARG A 488 13.65 -64.49 2.68
N LEU A 489 14.19 -63.75 3.65
CA LEU A 489 15.25 -64.21 4.55
C LEU A 489 14.71 -64.58 5.94
N ASN A 490 13.42 -64.38 6.20
CA ASN A 490 12.78 -64.53 7.51
C ASN A 490 13.50 -63.69 8.59
N LEU A 491 13.69 -62.39 8.30
CA LEU A 491 14.39 -61.46 9.19
C LEU A 491 13.55 -61.09 10.42
N VAL A 492 12.25 -60.96 10.27
CA VAL A 492 11.31 -60.80 11.39
C VAL A 492 10.73 -62.18 11.72
N PRO A 493 10.99 -62.74 12.91
CA PRO A 493 10.36 -63.98 13.36
C PRO A 493 8.83 -63.86 13.40
N LYS A 494 8.13 -65.00 13.36
CA LYS A 494 6.66 -65.02 13.36
C LYS A 494 6.13 -64.84 14.78
N SER A 495 5.16 -63.95 14.94
CA SER A 495 4.46 -63.60 16.18
C SER A 495 3.67 -64.74 16.85
N ASP A 496 3.57 -65.91 16.21
CA ASP A 496 2.65 -66.98 16.61
C ASP A 496 3.21 -67.88 17.75
N GLU A 497 4.48 -67.69 18.15
CA GLU A 497 5.12 -68.35 19.30
C GLU A 497 5.81 -67.32 20.21
N GLU A 498 5.75 -67.53 21.53
CA GLU A 498 6.46 -66.72 22.52
C GLU A 498 7.99 -66.97 22.45
N TYR A 499 8.77 -65.93 22.15
CA TYR A 499 10.22 -66.05 21.94
C TYR A 499 10.98 -66.14 23.29
N ASP A 500 11.45 -67.33 23.66
CA ASP A 500 12.20 -67.51 24.92
C ASP A 500 13.65 -66.98 24.81
N LEU A 501 13.84 -65.77 25.31
CA LEU A 501 15.13 -65.07 25.38
C LEU A 501 16.19 -65.74 26.28
N ARG A 502 15.84 -66.82 27.01
CA ARG A 502 16.78 -67.65 27.78
C ARG A 502 17.35 -68.82 26.98
N VAL A 503 16.70 -69.19 25.86
CA VAL A 503 17.12 -70.28 24.97
C VAL A 503 16.96 -69.81 23.50
N PRO A 504 17.79 -68.84 23.06
CA PRO A 504 17.64 -68.21 21.75
C PRO A 504 17.81 -69.23 20.61
N ARG A 505 16.82 -69.29 19.72
CA ARG A 505 16.78 -70.23 18.59
C ARG A 505 17.61 -69.74 17.39
N ASP A 506 17.64 -68.42 17.18
CA ASP A 506 18.38 -67.73 16.13
C ASP A 506 19.01 -66.43 16.69
N MET A 507 19.49 -65.52 15.82
CA MET A 507 20.11 -64.26 16.27
C MET A 507 19.11 -63.16 16.70
N ALA A 508 17.79 -63.32 16.52
CA ALA A 508 16.84 -62.25 16.78
C ALA A 508 16.81 -61.80 18.25
N TYR A 509 17.29 -62.65 19.16
CA TYR A 509 17.44 -62.36 20.58
C TYR A 509 18.26 -61.10 20.89
N ILE A 510 19.18 -60.66 20.01
CA ILE A 510 19.95 -59.42 20.22
C ILE A 510 19.10 -58.14 20.06
N PHE A 511 17.91 -58.30 19.49
CA PHE A 511 16.83 -57.30 19.34
C PHE A 511 15.51 -57.86 19.90
N SER A 512 15.56 -58.48 21.10
CA SER A 512 14.40 -59.02 21.83
C SER A 512 13.51 -60.04 21.08
N GLY A 513 13.99 -60.65 19.99
CA GLY A 513 13.21 -61.54 19.13
C GLY A 513 12.52 -60.86 17.95
N ALA A 514 12.60 -59.54 17.79
CA ALA A 514 11.90 -58.80 16.73
C ALA A 514 12.60 -58.85 15.37
N TYR A 515 13.93 -58.93 15.34
CA TYR A 515 14.71 -58.82 14.09
C TYR A 515 16.04 -59.58 14.13
N VAL A 516 16.27 -60.40 13.10
CA VAL A 516 17.56 -61.02 12.76
C VAL A 516 18.35 -60.05 11.87
N PRO A 517 19.60 -59.67 12.22
CA PRO A 517 20.42 -58.81 11.38
C PRO A 517 20.53 -59.30 9.93
N LEU A 518 20.14 -58.46 8.98
CA LEU A 518 20.18 -58.74 7.54
C LEU A 518 21.57 -59.19 7.10
N SER A 519 22.62 -58.46 7.47
CA SER A 519 24.01 -58.82 7.17
C SER A 519 24.40 -60.22 7.67
N CYS A 520 24.05 -60.57 8.91
CA CYS A 520 24.29 -61.90 9.45
C CYS A 520 23.47 -63.00 8.75
N LYS A 521 22.21 -62.71 8.40
CA LYS A 521 21.36 -63.68 7.68
C LYS A 521 21.80 -63.90 6.24
N LEU A 522 22.40 -62.90 5.59
CA LEU A 522 23.07 -63.05 4.29
C LEU A 522 24.28 -63.99 4.40
N ILE A 523 25.15 -63.80 5.41
CA ILE A 523 26.30 -64.70 5.66
C ILE A 523 25.81 -66.13 5.89
N GLU A 524 24.79 -66.31 6.73
CA GLU A 524 24.18 -67.63 6.98
C GLU A 524 23.68 -68.29 5.69
N GLN A 525 22.90 -67.57 4.87
CA GLN A 525 22.35 -68.09 3.62
C GLN A 525 23.41 -68.38 2.55
N VAL A 526 24.48 -67.58 2.46
CA VAL A 526 25.60 -67.84 1.52
C VAL A 526 26.43 -69.04 1.97
N LEU A 527 26.64 -69.22 3.28
CA LEU A 527 27.33 -70.41 3.82
C LEU A 527 26.49 -71.69 3.66
N GLU A 528 25.16 -71.63 3.83
CA GLU A 528 24.27 -72.77 3.60
C GLU A 528 24.21 -73.20 2.13
N LYS A 529 24.34 -72.25 1.19
CA LYS A 529 24.25 -72.48 -0.27
C LYS A 529 25.62 -72.58 -0.97
N ASP A 530 26.70 -72.43 -0.21
CA ASP A 530 28.10 -72.38 -0.68
C ASP A 530 28.37 -71.31 -1.78
N GLY A 531 27.54 -70.25 -1.81
CA GLY A 531 27.53 -69.19 -2.82
C GLY A 531 26.26 -68.33 -2.84
N TRP A 532 26.19 -67.39 -3.80
CA TRP A 532 25.03 -66.51 -3.99
C TRP A 532 23.89 -67.12 -4.83
N THR A 533 24.06 -68.34 -5.32
CA THR A 533 23.05 -69.05 -6.14
C THR A 533 21.76 -69.25 -5.36
N GLY A 534 20.60 -68.90 -5.93
CA GLY A 534 19.32 -68.90 -5.22
C GLY A 534 19.17 -67.75 -4.22
N LEU A 535 19.87 -66.63 -4.44
CA LEU A 535 19.72 -65.34 -3.75
C LEU A 535 19.64 -64.15 -4.74
N GLU A 536 19.49 -64.38 -6.04
CA GLU A 536 19.59 -63.37 -7.13
C GLU A 536 18.48 -62.31 -7.12
N GLU A 537 17.40 -62.55 -6.37
CA GLU A 537 16.36 -61.55 -6.09
C GLU A 537 16.64 -60.79 -4.78
N VAL A 538 17.33 -61.41 -3.83
CA VAL A 538 17.78 -60.78 -2.58
C VAL A 538 18.91 -59.79 -2.88
N THR A 539 19.94 -60.19 -3.61
CA THR A 539 21.05 -59.30 -4.01
C THR A 539 20.57 -58.12 -4.86
N ARG A 540 19.58 -58.34 -5.73
CA ARG A 540 18.92 -57.29 -6.54
C ARG A 540 18.19 -56.24 -5.69
N LEU A 541 17.51 -56.66 -4.62
CA LEU A 541 16.90 -55.75 -3.65
C LEU A 541 17.94 -54.97 -2.81
N LEU A 542 19.19 -55.44 -2.81
CA LEU A 542 20.35 -54.86 -2.15
C LEU A 542 21.27 -54.12 -3.13
N ASN A 543 20.69 -53.56 -4.21
CA ASN A 543 21.38 -52.82 -5.28
C ASN A 543 22.37 -53.62 -6.15
N GLY A 544 22.60 -54.91 -5.89
CA GLY A 544 23.54 -55.78 -6.59
C GLY A 544 25.00 -55.56 -6.18
N HIS A 545 25.93 -56.06 -7.01
CA HIS A 545 27.38 -56.10 -6.75
C HIS A 545 27.81 -57.19 -5.75
N GLU A 546 27.10 -58.31 -5.74
CA GLU A 546 27.55 -59.58 -5.18
C GLU A 546 28.74 -60.16 -5.96
N PHE A 547 29.60 -60.91 -5.28
CA PHE A 547 30.63 -61.75 -5.91
C PHE A 547 31.05 -62.90 -4.98
N ALA A 548 31.55 -63.97 -5.61
CA ALA A 548 32.17 -65.11 -4.94
C ALA A 548 33.41 -65.53 -5.75
N VAL A 549 34.52 -65.81 -5.07
CA VAL A 549 35.80 -66.17 -5.68
C VAL A 549 36.44 -67.31 -4.87
N THR A 550 36.77 -68.41 -5.54
CA THR A 550 37.59 -69.49 -5.00
C THR A 550 39.08 -69.18 -5.17
N GLY A 551 39.88 -69.53 -4.16
CA GLY A 551 41.35 -69.44 -4.26
C GLY A 551 41.92 -70.36 -5.34
N SER A 552 43.11 -70.03 -5.85
CA SER A 552 43.80 -70.75 -6.93
C SER A 552 44.34 -72.15 -6.55
N SER A 553 44.17 -72.57 -5.29
CA SER A 553 44.47 -73.91 -4.78
C SER A 553 43.40 -74.92 -5.21
N GLY A 554 43.54 -75.48 -6.42
CA GLY A 554 42.52 -76.35 -7.02
C GLY A 554 42.33 -77.74 -6.42
N ALA A 555 41.22 -78.37 -6.83
CA ALA A 555 40.81 -79.78 -6.67
C ALA A 555 40.38 -80.29 -5.27
N ASP A 556 39.06 -80.55 -5.13
CA ASP A 556 38.39 -81.70 -4.46
C ASP A 556 38.93 -82.29 -3.14
N LEU A 557 39.65 -81.52 -2.32
CA LEU A 557 39.95 -81.90 -0.95
C LEU A 557 38.71 -81.71 -0.05
N LYS A 558 38.00 -82.82 0.20
CA LYS A 558 36.93 -82.91 1.22
C LYS A 558 37.37 -82.24 2.53
N PRO A 559 36.48 -81.51 3.24
CA PRO A 559 36.86 -80.65 4.36
C PRO A 559 37.40 -81.46 5.54
N LYS A 560 38.74 -81.49 5.63
CA LYS A 560 39.52 -82.19 6.66
C LYS A 560 40.35 -81.26 7.55
N ASN A 561 40.41 -79.96 7.24
CA ASN A 561 41.24 -79.00 7.95
C ASN A 561 40.36 -77.97 8.68
N ASN A 562 40.63 -77.74 9.97
CA ASN A 562 39.77 -76.90 10.83
C ASN A 562 39.70 -75.44 10.33
N ALA A 563 40.77 -74.93 9.71
CA ALA A 563 40.83 -73.59 9.12
C ALA A 563 39.68 -73.27 8.15
N GLN A 564 39.19 -74.27 7.39
CA GLN A 564 38.07 -74.07 6.46
C GLN A 564 36.74 -73.74 7.16
N ARG A 565 36.66 -73.90 8.49
CA ARG A 565 35.52 -73.49 9.33
C ARG A 565 35.64 -72.07 9.88
N VAL A 566 36.83 -71.46 9.82
CA VAL A 566 37.04 -70.08 10.26
C VAL A 566 36.51 -69.13 9.19
N VAL A 567 35.72 -68.14 9.60
CA VAL A 567 35.10 -67.15 8.72
C VAL A 567 35.48 -65.75 9.21
N LEU A 568 36.22 -65.00 8.39
CA LEU A 568 36.49 -63.58 8.60
C LEU A 568 35.35 -62.77 7.97
N VAL A 569 34.78 -61.82 8.70
CA VAL A 569 33.77 -60.88 8.21
C VAL A 569 34.31 -59.46 8.34
N MET A 570 34.44 -58.76 7.21
CA MET A 570 34.87 -57.37 7.15
C MET A 570 33.71 -56.50 6.70
N PHE A 571 33.20 -55.68 7.61
CA PHE A 571 32.25 -54.62 7.29
C PHE A 571 33.00 -53.40 6.75
N LEU A 572 32.49 -52.83 5.66
CA LEU A 572 33.08 -51.67 4.98
C LEU A 572 32.02 -50.57 4.89
N GLU A 573 32.30 -49.40 5.44
CA GLU A 573 31.31 -48.33 5.55
C GLU A 573 31.40 -47.39 4.34
N ALA A 574 30.44 -47.56 3.36
CA ALA A 574 29.99 -47.21 0.53
C ALA A 574 29.15 -46.06 -0.23
N VAL A 575 29.83 -45.10 -0.89
CA VAL A 575 29.20 -44.16 -1.84
C VAL A 575 28.66 -44.87 -3.09
N SER A 576 27.58 -44.33 -3.63
CA SER A 576 27.13 -44.53 -5.03
C SER A 576 27.41 -43.26 -5.83
N CYS A 577 27.74 -43.28 -7.13
CA CYS A 577 26.93 -43.94 -8.15
C CYS A 577 27.70 -44.31 -9.44
N LEU A 578 28.79 -43.58 -9.76
CA LEU A 578 29.38 -43.50 -11.11
C LEU A 578 29.80 -44.86 -11.72
N ASN A 579 30.36 -45.75 -10.90
CA ASN A 579 30.85 -47.04 -11.38
C ASN A 579 29.74 -48.00 -11.87
N LYS A 580 28.48 -47.82 -11.43
CA LYS A 580 27.38 -48.73 -11.81
C LYS A 580 27.06 -48.67 -13.30
N ALA A 581 27.08 -47.46 -13.89
CA ALA A 581 26.89 -47.27 -15.33
C ALA A 581 28.11 -47.74 -16.16
N LEU A 582 29.32 -47.55 -15.65
CA LEU A 582 30.55 -47.99 -16.32
C LEU A 582 30.66 -49.52 -16.39
N CYS A 583 30.27 -50.24 -15.34
CA CYS A 583 30.18 -51.70 -15.38
C CYS A 583 29.14 -52.16 -16.41
N GLN A 584 27.90 -51.65 -16.35
CA GLN A 584 26.85 -52.04 -17.32
C GLN A 584 27.25 -51.77 -18.78
N LEU A 585 27.94 -50.66 -19.06
CA LEU A 585 28.49 -50.39 -20.39
C LEU A 585 29.57 -51.41 -20.79
N LYS A 586 30.48 -51.78 -19.87
CA LYS A 586 31.48 -52.83 -20.11
C LYS A 586 30.79 -54.16 -20.41
N ASP A 587 29.84 -54.57 -19.57
CA ASP A 587 29.11 -55.85 -19.67
C ASP A 587 28.42 -55.98 -21.04
N ILE A 588 27.68 -54.94 -21.46
CA ILE A 588 27.05 -54.85 -22.79
C ILE A 588 28.10 -54.94 -23.92
N TRP A 589 29.29 -54.36 -23.76
CA TRP A 589 30.37 -54.49 -24.75
C TRP A 589 31.03 -55.87 -24.76
N GLU A 590 30.97 -56.65 -23.66
CA GLU A 590 31.40 -58.05 -23.64
C GLU A 590 30.37 -58.93 -24.37
N GLU A 591 29.07 -58.72 -24.12
CA GLU A 591 27.97 -59.42 -24.83
C GLU A 591 27.96 -59.16 -26.35
N ILE A 592 28.30 -57.94 -26.78
CA ILE A 592 28.44 -57.58 -28.21
C ILE A 592 29.76 -58.12 -28.81
N GLY A 593 30.69 -58.66 -28.00
CA GLY A 593 31.95 -59.24 -28.45
C GLY A 593 32.99 -58.21 -28.91
N ILE A 594 32.98 -57.00 -28.34
CA ILE A 594 33.86 -55.90 -28.75
C ILE A 594 35.31 -56.18 -28.27
N PRO A 595 36.34 -56.06 -29.11
CA PRO A 595 37.75 -56.25 -28.70
C PRO A 595 38.16 -55.36 -27.53
N GLU A 596 39.03 -55.87 -26.66
CA GLU A 596 39.43 -55.18 -25.42
C GLU A 596 40.04 -53.80 -25.68
N ASP A 597 40.87 -53.66 -26.71
CA ASP A 597 41.47 -52.38 -27.13
C ASP A 597 40.39 -51.32 -27.45
N GLN A 598 39.31 -51.73 -28.12
CA GLN A 598 38.19 -50.85 -28.45
C GLN A 598 37.31 -50.56 -27.23
N ARG A 599 37.15 -51.53 -26.31
CA ARG A 599 36.46 -51.30 -25.02
C ARG A 599 37.25 -50.34 -24.13
N LEU A 600 38.58 -50.41 -24.15
CA LEU A 600 39.48 -49.48 -23.46
C LEU A 600 39.41 -48.07 -24.07
N GLN A 601 39.40 -47.96 -25.41
CA GLN A 601 39.17 -46.68 -26.10
C GLN A 601 37.79 -46.09 -25.75
N ARG A 602 36.70 -46.87 -25.82
CA ARG A 602 35.35 -46.41 -25.43
C ARG A 602 35.28 -46.01 -23.96
N THR A 603 35.90 -46.77 -23.06
CA THR A 603 36.03 -46.41 -21.64
C THR A 603 36.77 -45.09 -21.47
N ASN A 604 37.84 -44.85 -22.23
CA ASN A 604 38.57 -43.58 -22.19
C ASN A 604 37.77 -42.42 -22.83
N VAL A 605 36.92 -42.66 -23.83
CA VAL A 605 35.96 -41.65 -24.32
C VAL A 605 34.93 -41.28 -23.25
N VAL A 606 34.40 -42.26 -22.49
CA VAL A 606 33.48 -41.98 -21.38
C VAL A 606 34.21 -41.28 -20.22
N LYS A 607 35.43 -41.69 -19.86
CA LYS A 607 36.27 -40.96 -18.89
C LYS A 607 36.56 -39.53 -19.36
N ASN A 608 36.80 -39.31 -20.65
CA ASN A 608 36.98 -37.97 -21.21
C ASN A 608 35.66 -37.19 -21.24
N HIS A 609 34.49 -37.82 -21.38
CA HIS A 609 33.20 -37.13 -21.22
C HIS A 609 32.95 -36.75 -19.76
N ILE A 610 33.23 -37.64 -18.80
CA ILE A 610 33.13 -37.34 -17.37
C ILE A 610 34.14 -36.26 -16.99
N LYS A 611 35.39 -36.34 -17.49
CA LYS A 611 36.40 -35.29 -17.30
C LYS A 611 35.93 -33.98 -17.92
N ASN A 612 35.49 -33.95 -19.16
CA ASN A 612 34.98 -32.74 -19.80
C ASN A 612 33.74 -32.18 -19.06
N LEU A 613 32.91 -33.02 -18.45
CA LEU A 613 31.77 -32.59 -17.63
C LEU A 613 32.23 -32.01 -16.29
N LEU A 614 33.24 -32.60 -15.64
CA LEU A 614 33.88 -32.04 -14.44
C LEU A 614 34.65 -30.75 -14.76
N ASP A 615 35.37 -30.69 -15.88
CA ASP A 615 36.06 -29.51 -16.38
C ASP A 615 35.02 -28.42 -16.76
N MET A 616 33.85 -28.79 -17.28
CA MET A 616 32.72 -27.86 -17.48
C MET A 616 32.11 -27.40 -16.16
N MET A 617 31.87 -28.28 -15.18
CA MET A 617 31.35 -27.91 -13.86
C MET A 617 32.35 -27.01 -13.10
N ILE A 618 33.64 -27.33 -13.13
CA ILE A 618 34.71 -26.48 -12.59
C ILE A 618 34.68 -25.13 -13.31
N LYS A 619 34.54 -25.10 -14.64
CA LYS A 619 34.46 -23.85 -15.42
C LYS A 619 33.16 -23.09 -15.21
N GLU A 620 32.07 -23.75 -14.86
CA GLU A 620 30.78 -23.16 -14.48
C GLU A 620 30.86 -22.53 -13.10
N GLU A 621 31.49 -23.20 -12.12
CA GLU A 621 31.79 -22.71 -10.77
C GLU A 621 32.87 -21.62 -10.77
N GLU A 622 33.88 -21.70 -11.64
CA GLU A 622 34.82 -20.60 -11.93
C GLU A 622 34.08 -19.42 -12.58
N SER A 623 33.11 -19.69 -13.48
CA SER A 623 32.24 -18.63 -14.01
C SER A 623 31.33 -18.06 -12.92
N LEU A 624 30.85 -18.86 -11.97
CA LEU A 624 30.01 -18.42 -10.87
C LEU A 624 30.84 -17.57 -9.90
N LYS A 625 32.03 -18.01 -9.53
CA LYS A 625 33.01 -17.23 -8.76
C LYS A 625 33.38 -15.93 -9.48
N ALA A 626 33.62 -15.96 -10.79
CA ALA A 626 33.87 -14.76 -11.59
C ALA A 626 32.66 -13.83 -11.61
N LYS A 627 31.44 -14.35 -11.81
CA LYS A 627 30.18 -13.59 -11.73
C LYS A 627 29.94 -13.00 -10.35
N LEU A 628 30.24 -13.72 -9.26
CA LEU A 628 30.13 -13.25 -7.88
C LEU A 628 31.16 -12.15 -7.59
N LEU A 629 32.40 -12.27 -8.09
CA LEU A 629 33.41 -11.21 -8.00
C LEU A 629 33.02 -9.98 -8.84
N THR A 630 32.46 -10.17 -10.04
CA THR A 630 31.87 -9.09 -10.85
C THR A 630 30.64 -8.47 -10.17
N SER A 631 29.83 -9.27 -9.49
CA SER A 631 28.66 -8.85 -8.70
C SER A 631 29.11 -7.97 -7.55
N ILE A 632 30.04 -8.44 -6.70
CA ILE A 632 30.71 -7.66 -5.66
C ILE A 632 31.27 -6.34 -6.22
N GLN A 633 31.99 -6.38 -7.34
CA GLN A 633 32.59 -5.18 -7.92
C GLN A 633 31.54 -4.19 -8.47
N THR A 634 30.47 -4.70 -9.08
CA THR A 634 29.35 -3.88 -9.59
C THR A 634 28.58 -3.26 -8.43
N CYS A 635 28.20 -4.06 -7.44
CA CYS A 635 27.49 -3.62 -6.25
C CYS A 635 28.36 -2.71 -5.36
N ARG A 636 29.70 -2.82 -5.37
CA ARG A 636 30.58 -1.82 -4.75
C ARG A 636 30.52 -0.48 -5.46
N LEU A 637 30.66 -0.46 -6.79
CA LEU A 637 30.55 0.78 -7.58
C LEU A 637 29.14 1.41 -7.45
N GLU A 638 28.10 0.58 -7.35
CA GLU A 638 26.74 1.03 -7.07
C GLU A 638 26.58 1.53 -5.62
N MET A 639 27.19 0.87 -4.63
CA MET A 639 27.20 1.31 -3.23
C MET A 639 27.94 2.65 -3.06
N GLU A 640 29.12 2.80 -3.64
CA GLU A 640 29.88 4.06 -3.68
C GLU A 640 29.03 5.19 -4.29
N LYS A 641 28.39 4.91 -5.44
CA LYS A 641 27.48 5.86 -6.09
C LYS A 641 26.25 6.18 -5.24
N LEU A 642 25.65 5.20 -4.57
CA LEU A 642 24.48 5.41 -3.71
C LEU A 642 24.83 6.17 -2.44
N CYS A 643 26.01 5.91 -1.84
CA CYS A 643 26.54 6.71 -0.73
C CYS A 643 26.78 8.17 -1.15
N LEU A 644 27.33 8.41 -2.35
CA LEU A 644 27.46 9.75 -2.93
C LEU A 644 26.07 10.41 -3.17
N ASP A 645 25.16 9.72 -3.85
CA ASP A 645 23.80 10.20 -4.15
C ASP A 645 22.98 10.50 -2.87
N LEU A 646 23.20 9.76 -1.79
CA LEU A 646 22.48 9.90 -0.51
C LEU A 646 23.19 10.78 0.52
N GLN A 647 24.44 11.17 0.26
CA GLN A 647 25.34 11.91 1.15
C GLN A 647 25.66 11.15 2.45
N ILE A 648 25.95 9.85 2.33
CA ILE A 648 26.28 8.91 3.42
C ILE A 648 27.76 8.52 3.30
N PRO A 649 28.53 8.37 4.40
CA PRO A 649 29.91 7.86 4.34
C PRO A 649 30.00 6.46 3.71
N LEU A 650 31.18 6.13 3.18
CA LEU A 650 31.47 4.80 2.66
C LEU A 650 31.60 3.78 3.82
N PHE A 651 31.17 2.55 3.58
CA PHE A 651 31.31 1.45 4.52
C PHE A 651 32.71 0.84 4.44
N GLU A 652 33.30 0.49 5.59
CA GLU A 652 34.55 -0.27 5.68
C GLU A 652 34.26 -1.78 5.54
N ASP A 653 35.16 -2.50 4.87
CA ASP A 653 35.05 -3.97 4.71
C ASP A 653 35.47 -4.70 5.99
N GLU A 654 34.67 -5.69 6.43
CA GLU A 654 35.11 -6.66 7.44
C GLU A 654 36.10 -7.67 6.83
N GLU A 655 37.33 -7.71 7.34
CA GLU A 655 38.35 -8.68 6.89
C GLU A 655 37.98 -10.13 7.27
N GLY A 656 38.30 -11.07 6.37
CA GLY A 656 38.17 -12.51 6.61
C GLY A 656 36.84 -13.16 6.18
N LEU A 657 35.90 -12.41 5.62
CA LEU A 657 34.65 -12.95 5.08
C LEU A 657 34.86 -13.79 3.80
N SER A 658 33.99 -14.78 3.57
CA SER A 658 33.98 -15.55 2.31
C SER A 658 33.31 -14.77 1.17
N VAL A 659 33.69 -15.04 -0.08
CA VAL A 659 33.16 -14.34 -1.28
C VAL A 659 31.63 -14.33 -1.33
N LEU A 660 30.95 -15.42 -0.97
CA LEU A 660 29.49 -15.48 -0.97
C LEU A 660 28.85 -14.63 0.15
N GLN A 661 29.50 -14.53 1.31
CA GLN A 661 29.05 -13.65 2.39
C GLN A 661 29.35 -12.18 2.08
N GLN A 662 30.49 -11.90 1.45
CA GLN A 662 30.88 -10.57 0.99
C GLN A 662 29.90 -10.04 -0.07
N GLU A 663 29.54 -10.86 -1.07
CA GLU A 663 28.50 -10.51 -2.05
C GLU A 663 27.16 -10.26 -1.35
N LYS A 664 26.68 -11.22 -0.54
CA LYS A 664 25.40 -11.09 0.17
C LYS A 664 25.34 -9.83 1.05
N ASN A 665 26.40 -9.51 1.79
CA ASN A 665 26.44 -8.35 2.69
C ASN A 665 26.37 -7.04 1.88
N ILE A 666 27.18 -6.92 0.82
CA ILE A 666 27.21 -5.73 -0.04
C ILE A 666 25.88 -5.57 -0.80
N CYS A 667 25.32 -6.65 -1.37
CA CYS A 667 24.01 -6.62 -2.01
C CYS A 667 22.89 -6.23 -1.02
N THR A 668 22.95 -6.69 0.24
CA THR A 668 21.97 -6.30 1.27
C THR A 668 22.07 -4.81 1.63
N GLN A 669 23.29 -4.26 1.70
CA GLN A 669 23.50 -2.82 1.91
C GLN A 669 23.05 -2.00 0.70
N VAL A 670 23.39 -2.42 -0.53
CA VAL A 670 22.90 -1.79 -1.77
C VAL A 670 21.37 -1.80 -1.81
N GLU A 671 20.70 -2.92 -1.50
CA GLU A 671 19.23 -2.97 -1.41
C GLU A 671 18.66 -1.95 -0.41
N ALA A 672 19.30 -1.78 0.75
CA ALA A 672 18.88 -0.81 1.76
C ALA A 672 19.05 0.64 1.27
N LEU A 673 20.19 0.95 0.63
CA LEU A 673 20.46 2.27 0.04
C LEU A 673 19.56 2.57 -1.16
N VAL A 674 19.27 1.58 -2.03
CA VAL A 674 18.29 1.70 -3.12
C VAL A 674 16.90 1.98 -2.57
N LYS A 675 16.48 1.29 -1.50
CA LYS A 675 15.19 1.55 -0.83
C LYS A 675 15.13 2.96 -0.24
N GLU A 676 16.19 3.43 0.40
CA GLU A 676 16.28 4.80 0.96
C GLU A 676 16.26 5.87 -0.14
N LYS A 677 17.04 5.70 -1.22
CA LYS A 677 17.02 6.59 -2.40
C LYS A 677 15.63 6.62 -3.04
N THR A 678 15.03 5.45 -3.22
CA THR A 678 13.67 5.31 -3.76
C THR A 678 12.65 6.02 -2.86
N ARG A 679 12.77 5.90 -1.53
CA ARG A 679 11.92 6.60 -0.55
C ARG A 679 12.05 8.12 -0.67
N ARG A 680 13.27 8.67 -0.70
CA ARG A 680 13.51 10.12 -0.84
C ARG A 680 12.96 10.67 -2.16
N VAL A 681 13.16 9.96 -3.27
CA VAL A 681 12.65 10.38 -4.59
C VAL A 681 11.11 10.28 -4.66
N HIS A 682 10.47 9.29 -4.03
CA HIS A 682 9.01 9.23 -3.94
C HIS A 682 8.44 10.35 -3.04
N GLN A 683 9.11 10.67 -1.93
CA GLN A 683 8.74 11.83 -1.11
C GLN A 683 8.86 13.13 -1.91
N LEU A 684 9.97 13.34 -2.63
CA LEU A 684 10.13 14.51 -3.50
C LEU A 684 9.01 14.61 -4.56
N LYS A 685 8.61 13.50 -5.19
CA LYS A 685 7.53 13.50 -6.19
C LYS A 685 6.17 13.83 -5.59
N ALA A 686 5.83 13.27 -4.43
CA ALA A 686 4.60 13.60 -3.72
C ALA A 686 4.56 15.07 -3.26
N LEU A 687 5.72 15.65 -2.91
CA LEU A 687 5.83 17.07 -2.58
C LEU A 687 5.71 17.96 -3.81
N LEU A 688 6.31 17.60 -4.95
CA LEU A 688 6.16 18.32 -6.22
C LEU A 688 4.72 18.28 -6.75
N GLU A 689 4.00 17.17 -6.54
CA GLU A 689 2.57 17.04 -6.85
C GLU A 689 1.72 17.98 -5.97
N GLN A 690 1.96 17.98 -4.66
CA GLN A 690 1.31 18.93 -3.72
C GLN A 690 1.69 20.39 -3.98
N ASP A 691 2.93 20.67 -4.39
CA ASP A 691 3.40 22.01 -4.73
C ASP A 691 2.73 22.52 -6.01
N GLN A 692 2.54 21.66 -7.01
CA GLN A 692 1.83 22.00 -8.25
C GLN A 692 0.34 22.29 -7.96
N ASP A 693 -0.35 21.43 -7.20
CA ASP A 693 -1.75 21.65 -6.78
C ASP A 693 -1.92 23.00 -6.04
N LEU A 694 -0.96 23.37 -5.20
CA LEU A 694 -0.96 24.65 -4.48
C LEU A 694 -0.63 25.83 -5.42
N CYS A 695 0.36 25.67 -6.30
CA CYS A 695 0.76 26.70 -7.27
C CYS A 695 -0.33 27.00 -8.29
N ASP A 696 -1.09 26.00 -8.75
CA ASP A 696 -2.21 26.21 -9.67
C ASP A 696 -3.33 27.03 -8.99
N ILE A 697 -3.63 26.74 -7.72
CA ILE A 697 -4.68 27.43 -6.95
C ILE A 697 -4.25 28.84 -6.51
N LEU A 698 -3.01 29.04 -6.09
CA LEU A 698 -2.47 30.32 -5.60
C LEU A 698 -1.88 31.20 -6.71
N CYS A 699 -1.66 30.64 -7.89
CA CYS A 699 -0.83 31.18 -8.96
C CYS A 699 0.61 31.53 -8.49
N SER A 700 1.21 30.65 -7.68
CA SER A 700 2.61 30.71 -7.25
C SER A 700 3.58 30.10 -8.28
N MET A 701 4.87 30.36 -8.11
CA MET A 701 5.93 29.66 -8.84
C MET A 701 6.34 28.39 -8.06
N PRO A 702 6.48 27.22 -8.72
CA PRO A 702 6.89 25.99 -8.06
C PRO A 702 8.26 26.06 -7.36
N TYR A 703 8.39 25.32 -6.27
CA TYR A 703 9.60 25.17 -5.47
C TYR A 703 10.68 24.43 -6.28
N GLY A 704 11.71 25.16 -6.69
CA GLY A 704 12.64 24.78 -7.77
C GLY A 704 13.64 23.64 -7.50
N ILE A 705 13.18 22.49 -7.00
CA ILE A 705 13.96 21.25 -6.90
C ILE A 705 13.72 20.39 -8.17
N PRO A 706 14.77 19.97 -8.91
CA PRO A 706 14.60 19.11 -10.08
C PRO A 706 13.99 17.74 -9.74
N PRO A 707 12.99 17.24 -10.50
CA PRO A 707 12.25 16.01 -10.17
C PRO A 707 13.08 14.72 -10.23
N ASP A 708 14.25 14.76 -10.87
CA ASP A 708 15.16 13.62 -11.04
C ASP A 708 16.34 13.62 -10.03
N CYS A 709 16.42 14.60 -9.12
CA CYS A 709 17.48 14.61 -8.12
C CYS A 709 17.18 13.69 -6.93
N VAL A 710 18.24 13.25 -6.22
CA VAL A 710 18.11 12.66 -4.89
C VAL A 710 18.27 13.79 -3.87
N PRO A 711 17.22 14.17 -3.12
CA PRO A 711 17.35 15.24 -2.14
C PRO A 711 18.08 14.78 -0.88
N SER A 712 18.76 15.71 -0.21
CA SER A 712 19.16 15.53 1.19
C SER A 712 17.93 15.54 2.10
N LEU A 713 18.08 15.07 3.34
CA LEU A 713 16.99 15.12 4.33
C LEU A 713 16.59 16.56 4.65
N GLU A 714 17.58 17.47 4.74
CA GLU A 714 17.38 18.91 4.92
C GLU A 714 16.62 19.55 3.75
N GLN A 715 16.85 19.11 2.50
CA GLN A 715 16.09 19.60 1.34
C GLN A 715 14.62 19.15 1.37
N LEU A 716 14.35 17.90 1.79
CA LEU A 716 12.97 17.42 1.99
C LEU A 716 12.27 18.18 3.12
N GLU A 717 12.95 18.43 4.23
CA GLU A 717 12.38 19.13 5.39
C GLU A 717 12.10 20.62 5.11
N ASN A 718 13.00 21.30 4.38
CA ASN A 718 12.75 22.65 3.87
C ASN A 718 11.56 22.70 2.87
N PHE A 719 11.39 21.67 2.04
CA PHE A 719 10.24 21.58 1.13
C PHE A 719 8.93 21.30 1.91
N HIS A 720 8.94 20.42 2.91
CA HIS A 720 7.80 20.23 3.83
C HIS A 720 7.37 21.57 4.46
N GLN A 721 8.32 22.39 4.92
CA GLN A 721 8.03 23.71 5.47
C GLN A 721 7.47 24.68 4.40
N HIS A 722 7.93 24.61 3.15
CA HIS A 722 7.37 25.40 2.07
C HIS A 722 5.91 25.03 1.77
N ILE A 723 5.59 23.73 1.67
CA ILE A 723 4.23 23.21 1.50
C ILE A 723 3.32 23.65 2.66
N ALA A 724 3.82 23.61 3.90
CA ALA A 724 3.09 24.09 5.06
C ALA A 724 2.75 25.59 4.94
N ASN A 725 3.71 26.42 4.54
CA ASN A 725 3.52 27.86 4.35
C ASN A 725 2.54 28.17 3.20
N GLN A 726 2.63 27.45 2.06
CA GLN A 726 1.67 27.62 0.96
C GLN A 726 0.25 27.20 1.37
N ASN A 727 0.08 26.15 2.17
CA ASN A 727 -1.24 25.76 2.71
C ASN A 727 -1.82 26.83 3.66
N GLU A 728 -0.99 27.45 4.50
CA GLU A 728 -1.42 28.56 5.36
C GLU A 728 -1.85 29.79 4.52
N GLU A 729 -1.10 30.15 3.48
CA GLU A 729 -1.51 31.23 2.57
C GLU A 729 -2.79 30.89 1.78
N LYS A 730 -2.96 29.64 1.34
CA LYS A 730 -4.22 29.16 0.72
C LYS A 730 -5.41 29.30 1.67
N ALA A 731 -5.26 28.89 2.93
CA ALA A 731 -6.31 29.05 3.93
C ALA A 731 -6.64 30.53 4.19
N GLN A 732 -5.62 31.41 4.26
CA GLN A 732 -5.81 32.84 4.44
C GLN A 732 -6.52 33.50 3.24
N ARG A 733 -6.08 33.22 2.00
CA ARG A 733 -6.70 33.77 0.79
C ARG A 733 -8.12 33.23 0.57
N TYR A 734 -8.41 31.97 0.91
CA TYR A 734 -9.77 31.41 0.86
C TYR A 734 -10.70 32.13 1.84
N ALA A 735 -10.27 32.38 3.08
CA ALA A 735 -11.05 33.13 4.05
C ALA A 735 -11.33 34.58 3.59
N GLU A 736 -10.34 35.23 2.97
CA GLU A 736 -10.53 36.57 2.38
C GLU A 736 -11.48 36.55 1.17
N PHE A 737 -11.35 35.57 0.26
CA PHE A 737 -12.29 35.36 -0.86
C PHE A 737 -13.72 35.19 -0.36
N MET A 738 -13.94 34.34 0.64
CA MET A 738 -15.28 34.03 1.15
C MET A 738 -16.00 35.22 1.77
N GLU A 739 -15.28 36.06 2.52
CA GLU A 739 -15.88 37.27 3.08
C GLU A 739 -16.14 38.34 2.00
N LEU A 740 -15.26 38.48 1.00
CA LEU A 740 -15.48 39.36 -0.16
C LEU A 740 -16.66 38.90 -1.03
N LYS A 741 -16.75 37.60 -1.37
CA LYS A 741 -17.87 36.99 -2.13
C LYS A 741 -19.20 37.27 -1.44
N LYS A 742 -19.26 37.10 -0.11
CA LYS A 742 -20.42 37.40 0.73
C LYS A 742 -20.81 38.89 0.72
N GLN A 743 -19.86 39.81 0.77
CA GLN A 743 -20.14 41.25 0.71
C GLN A 743 -20.58 41.71 -0.68
N ILE A 744 -19.95 41.18 -1.74
CA ILE A 744 -20.33 41.43 -3.14
C ILE A 744 -21.77 40.97 -3.40
N ILE A 745 -22.13 39.74 -2.99
CA ILE A 745 -23.50 39.22 -3.12
C ILE A 745 -24.51 40.14 -2.41
N LEU A 746 -24.21 40.55 -1.17
CA LEU A 746 -25.09 41.45 -0.41
C LEU A 746 -25.34 42.78 -1.12
N HIS A 747 -24.28 43.44 -1.62
CA HIS A 747 -24.45 44.72 -2.32
C HIS A 747 -25.10 44.58 -3.70
N MET A 748 -24.93 43.45 -4.38
CA MET A 748 -25.66 43.15 -5.61
C MET A 748 -27.17 42.93 -5.34
N GLU A 749 -27.53 42.26 -4.24
CA GLU A 749 -28.93 42.15 -3.78
C GLU A 749 -29.53 43.50 -3.34
N GLU A 750 -28.76 44.37 -2.69
CA GLU A 750 -29.21 45.72 -2.29
C GLU A 750 -29.43 46.65 -3.49
N LEU A 751 -28.62 46.52 -4.55
CA LEU A 751 -28.71 47.28 -5.80
C LEU A 751 -29.75 46.70 -6.80
N ASP A 752 -30.36 45.56 -6.48
CA ASP A 752 -31.16 44.75 -7.42
C ASP A 752 -30.38 44.43 -8.73
N ARG A 753 -29.05 44.25 -8.66
CA ARG A 753 -28.14 43.98 -9.80
C ARG A 753 -27.79 42.50 -9.93
N ILE A 754 -27.82 41.96 -11.16
CA ILE A 754 -27.36 40.61 -11.50
C ILE A 754 -25.91 40.61 -12.01
N PRO A 755 -25.15 39.51 -11.90
CA PRO A 755 -23.79 39.42 -12.46
C PRO A 755 -23.80 39.41 -14.00
N GLU A 756 -23.02 40.32 -14.61
CA GLU A 756 -23.04 40.61 -16.04
C GLU A 756 -21.75 40.18 -16.75
N THR A 757 -20.59 40.44 -16.15
CA THR A 757 -19.27 39.99 -16.65
C THR A 757 -19.09 38.48 -16.47
N SER A 758 -17.99 37.90 -16.98
CA SER A 758 -17.60 36.53 -16.61
C SER A 758 -17.18 36.50 -15.15
N PHE A 759 -16.21 37.33 -14.76
CA PHE A 759 -15.66 37.38 -13.40
C PHE A 759 -16.72 37.52 -12.30
N GLU A 760 -17.75 38.35 -12.51
CA GLU A 760 -18.89 38.44 -11.56
C GLU A 760 -19.69 37.14 -11.45
N LYS A 761 -19.82 36.35 -12.52
CA LYS A 761 -20.49 35.03 -12.52
C LYS A 761 -19.59 33.96 -11.92
N ASP A 762 -18.30 33.99 -12.23
CA ASP A 762 -17.30 33.08 -11.68
C ASP A 762 -17.24 33.25 -10.14
N VAL A 763 -17.36 34.49 -9.65
CA VAL A 763 -17.45 34.81 -8.21
C VAL A 763 -18.81 34.41 -7.60
N VAL A 764 -19.93 34.80 -8.21
CA VAL A 764 -21.28 34.70 -7.58
C VAL A 764 -21.97 33.36 -7.82
N CYS A 765 -21.71 32.70 -8.96
CA CYS A 765 -22.49 31.55 -9.44
C CYS A 765 -21.72 30.23 -9.54
N GLU A 766 -20.38 30.25 -9.57
CA GLU A 766 -19.57 29.02 -9.57
C GLU A 766 -19.18 28.56 -8.15
N ASP A 767 -18.66 27.34 -8.08
CA ASP A 767 -18.28 26.63 -6.86
C ASP A 767 -17.14 27.36 -6.14
N GLU A 768 -17.16 27.32 -4.80
CA GLU A 768 -16.15 27.97 -3.96
C GLU A 768 -14.78 27.26 -4.10
N GLU A 769 -14.79 25.96 -4.41
CA GLU A 769 -13.57 25.18 -4.66
C GLU A 769 -12.94 25.41 -6.05
N ALA A 770 -13.68 26.02 -6.99
CA ALA A 770 -13.22 26.25 -8.37
C ALA A 770 -12.48 27.60 -8.57
N PHE A 771 -12.65 28.55 -7.65
CA PHE A 771 -12.14 29.90 -7.83
C PHE A 771 -10.62 30.00 -7.56
N CYS A 772 -9.85 30.39 -8.58
CA CYS A 772 -8.39 30.57 -8.45
C CYS A 772 -8.06 31.72 -7.48
N LEU A 773 -7.40 31.41 -6.37
CA LEU A 773 -7.04 32.33 -5.28
C LEU A 773 -5.79 33.17 -5.61
N SER A 774 -5.66 33.60 -6.87
CA SER A 774 -4.55 34.43 -7.32
C SER A 774 -4.58 35.81 -6.66
N ARG A 775 -3.40 36.42 -6.48
CA ARG A 775 -3.29 37.75 -5.86
C ARG A 775 -4.03 38.84 -6.66
N ASP A 776 -4.09 38.67 -7.98
CA ASP A 776 -4.78 39.58 -8.89
C ASP A 776 -6.30 39.36 -8.87
N ASN A 777 -6.76 38.12 -8.69
CA ASN A 777 -8.19 37.80 -8.51
C ASN A 777 -8.72 38.35 -7.18
N ILE A 778 -7.98 38.18 -6.08
CA ILE A 778 -8.30 38.79 -4.78
C ILE A 778 -8.30 40.33 -4.86
N THR A 779 -7.41 40.92 -5.65
CA THR A 779 -7.39 42.38 -5.90
C THR A 779 -8.59 42.82 -6.75
N SER A 780 -8.97 42.02 -7.76
CA SER A 780 -10.12 42.30 -8.63
C SER A 780 -11.46 42.15 -7.89
N LEU A 781 -11.56 41.22 -6.94
CA LEU A 781 -12.68 41.11 -5.99
C LEU A 781 -12.83 42.38 -5.14
N LYS A 782 -11.73 42.89 -4.58
CA LYS A 782 -11.72 44.14 -3.80
C LYS A 782 -12.12 45.35 -4.65
N LEU A 783 -11.71 45.38 -5.92
CA LEU A 783 -12.10 46.43 -6.87
C LEU A 783 -13.60 46.36 -7.22
N LEU A 784 -14.13 45.15 -7.49
CA LEU A 784 -15.55 44.93 -7.75
C LEU A 784 -16.42 45.30 -6.54
N LEU A 785 -15.99 44.93 -5.32
CA LEU A 785 -16.65 45.35 -4.09
C LEU A 785 -16.70 46.87 -3.97
N CYS A 786 -15.56 47.55 -4.13
CA CYS A 786 -15.46 49.00 -4.06
C CYS A 786 -16.36 49.69 -5.10
N GLN A 787 -16.45 49.19 -6.33
CA GLN A 787 -17.36 49.70 -7.37
C GLN A 787 -18.84 49.53 -7.00
N LEU A 788 -19.20 48.44 -6.32
CA LEU A 788 -20.57 48.22 -5.83
C LEU A 788 -20.89 49.15 -4.63
N GLU A 789 -19.93 49.38 -3.73
CA GLU A 789 -20.04 50.35 -2.63
C GLU A 789 -20.19 51.79 -3.16
N GLU A 790 -19.38 52.20 -4.14
CA GLU A 790 -19.47 53.50 -4.82
C GLU A 790 -20.85 53.68 -5.49
N HIS A 791 -21.29 52.72 -6.31
CA HIS A 791 -22.59 52.79 -6.98
C HIS A 791 -23.78 52.73 -5.99
N LYS A 792 -23.63 52.07 -4.83
CA LYS A 792 -24.62 52.15 -3.75
C LYS A 792 -24.67 53.55 -3.15
N ALA A 793 -23.53 54.16 -2.82
CA ALA A 793 -23.45 55.51 -2.29
C ALA A 793 -24.00 56.56 -3.27
N GLU A 794 -23.76 56.42 -4.58
CA GLU A 794 -24.33 57.28 -5.61
C GLU A 794 -25.87 57.19 -5.67
N ASN A 795 -26.43 55.97 -5.61
CA ASN A 795 -27.89 55.78 -5.58
C ASN A 795 -28.51 56.35 -4.30
N GLU A 796 -27.88 56.14 -3.14
CA GLU A 796 -28.32 56.71 -1.86
C GLU A 796 -28.30 58.24 -1.88
N ALA A 797 -27.19 58.86 -2.32
CA ALA A 797 -27.07 60.31 -2.45
C ALA A 797 -28.09 60.91 -3.45
N THR A 798 -28.35 60.23 -4.57
CA THR A 798 -29.33 60.68 -5.57
C THR A 798 -30.76 60.58 -5.04
N CYS A 799 -31.09 59.52 -4.29
CA CYS A 799 -32.38 59.41 -3.61
C CYS A 799 -32.56 60.54 -2.58
N GLU A 800 -31.52 60.84 -1.78
CA GLU A 800 -31.57 61.89 -0.76
C GLU A 800 -31.78 63.29 -1.37
N ALA A 801 -31.06 63.61 -2.45
CA ALA A 801 -31.23 64.88 -3.17
C ALA A 801 -32.63 65.03 -3.81
N LEU A 802 -33.21 63.94 -4.31
CA LEU A 802 -34.58 63.94 -4.82
C LEU A 802 -35.60 64.13 -3.69
N ARG A 803 -35.44 63.46 -2.55
CA ARG A 803 -36.30 63.65 -1.35
C ARG A 803 -36.27 65.08 -0.86
N GLU A 804 -35.09 65.71 -0.81
CA GLU A 804 -34.98 67.12 -0.41
C GLU A 804 -35.72 68.04 -1.41
N LYS A 805 -35.52 67.81 -2.72
CA LYS A 805 -36.24 68.57 -3.78
C LYS A 805 -37.75 68.41 -3.68
N ILE A 806 -38.26 67.20 -3.42
CA ILE A 806 -39.68 66.91 -3.19
C ILE A 806 -40.19 67.68 -1.97
N GLN A 807 -39.50 67.61 -0.83
CA GLN A 807 -39.89 68.30 0.39
C GLN A 807 -39.95 69.82 0.19
N GLN A 808 -38.92 70.41 -0.45
CA GLN A 808 -38.90 71.83 -0.78
C GLN A 808 -40.06 72.24 -1.71
N LEU A 809 -40.45 71.39 -2.67
CA LEU A 809 -41.58 71.65 -3.56
C LEU A 809 -42.93 71.47 -2.85
N TRP A 810 -43.12 70.40 -2.06
CA TRP A 810 -44.32 70.17 -1.24
C TRP A 810 -44.61 71.33 -0.29
N ASP A 811 -43.59 71.92 0.33
CA ASP A 811 -43.75 73.03 1.28
C ASP A 811 -43.98 74.38 0.56
N ARG A 812 -43.36 74.60 -0.61
CA ARG A 812 -43.62 75.79 -1.45
C ARG A 812 -44.98 75.78 -2.14
N LEU A 813 -45.52 74.59 -2.45
CA LEU A 813 -46.81 74.41 -3.12
C LEU A 813 -47.97 74.11 -2.15
N GLN A 814 -47.68 73.95 -0.85
CA GLN A 814 -48.63 73.54 0.20
C GLN A 814 -49.36 72.23 -0.13
N THR A 815 -48.65 71.24 -0.69
CA THR A 815 -49.20 69.95 -1.11
C THR A 815 -49.88 69.23 0.06
N PRO A 816 -51.14 68.77 -0.08
CA PRO A 816 -51.91 68.16 1.01
C PRO A 816 -51.25 66.92 1.61
N GLN A 817 -51.41 66.75 2.92
CA GLN A 817 -50.78 65.67 3.69
C GLN A 817 -51.07 64.26 3.13
N VAL A 818 -52.28 64.02 2.60
CA VAL A 818 -52.68 62.73 2.00
C VAL A 818 -51.90 62.40 0.72
N GLU A 819 -51.48 63.42 -0.05
CA GLU A 819 -50.60 63.22 -1.20
C GLU A 819 -49.16 62.93 -0.78
N ARG A 820 -48.67 63.59 0.29
CA ARG A 820 -47.34 63.33 0.86
C ARG A 820 -47.24 61.89 1.39
N GLU A 821 -48.27 61.43 2.09
CA GLU A 821 -48.32 60.10 2.70
C GLU A 821 -48.27 58.95 1.68
N ALA A 822 -48.72 59.18 0.44
CA ALA A 822 -48.69 58.19 -0.63
C ALA A 822 -47.26 57.81 -1.08
N LEU A 823 -46.26 58.66 -0.81
CA LEU A 823 -44.86 58.41 -1.19
C LEU A 823 -44.00 57.81 -0.06
N ASN A 824 -44.55 57.63 1.15
CA ASN A 824 -43.80 57.27 2.37
C ASN A 824 -42.92 56.01 2.22
N GLU A 825 -43.33 55.01 1.43
CA GLU A 825 -42.52 53.78 1.17
C GLU A 825 -41.18 54.12 0.47
N HIS A 826 -41.19 55.09 -0.44
CA HIS A 826 -40.04 55.49 -1.26
C HIS A 826 -39.18 56.59 -0.60
N MET A 827 -39.73 57.29 0.40
CA MET A 827 -39.00 58.29 1.20
C MET A 827 -37.96 57.69 2.15
N VAL A 828 -37.87 56.36 2.29
CA VAL A 828 -36.93 55.68 3.20
C VAL A 828 -35.94 54.78 2.47
N SER A 829 -36.39 53.94 1.53
CA SER A 829 -35.51 52.99 0.83
C SER A 829 -34.85 53.63 -0.41
N CYS A 830 -33.57 53.32 -0.66
CA CYS A 830 -32.79 53.88 -1.77
C CYS A 830 -32.59 52.92 -2.96
N ARG A 831 -33.26 51.77 -2.99
CA ARG A 831 -33.23 50.86 -4.16
C ARG A 831 -33.78 51.53 -5.42
N LYS A 832 -33.39 51.04 -6.59
CA LYS A 832 -33.75 51.58 -7.91
C LYS A 832 -35.25 51.90 -8.10
N ARG A 833 -36.16 51.01 -7.66
CA ARG A 833 -37.62 51.25 -7.74
C ARG A 833 -38.07 52.52 -6.96
N ASN A 834 -37.37 52.89 -5.90
CA ASN A 834 -37.65 54.11 -5.14
C ASN A 834 -37.09 55.35 -5.84
N LEU A 835 -35.87 55.25 -6.41
CA LEU A 835 -35.27 56.31 -7.23
C LEU A 835 -36.23 56.71 -8.38
N GLU A 836 -36.75 55.71 -9.09
CA GLU A 836 -37.74 55.88 -10.17
C GLU A 836 -39.04 56.55 -9.66
N ALA A 837 -39.56 56.14 -8.50
CA ALA A 837 -40.76 56.73 -7.90
C ALA A 837 -40.55 58.18 -7.40
N LEU A 838 -39.37 58.50 -6.86
CA LEU A 838 -39.01 59.85 -6.41
C LEU A 838 -38.87 60.80 -7.62
N GLN A 839 -38.29 60.34 -8.73
CA GLN A 839 -38.20 61.14 -9.97
C GLN A 839 -39.59 61.54 -10.50
N VAL A 840 -40.54 60.61 -10.53
CA VAL A 840 -41.91 60.86 -11.00
C VAL A 840 -42.67 61.89 -10.13
N GLU A 841 -42.49 61.89 -8.81
CA GLU A 841 -43.09 62.93 -7.95
C GLU A 841 -42.45 64.31 -8.17
N VAL A 842 -41.13 64.38 -8.39
CA VAL A 842 -40.46 65.65 -8.74
C VAL A 842 -41.07 66.26 -10.00
N GLU A 843 -41.25 65.48 -11.06
CA GLU A 843 -41.85 65.96 -12.32
C GLU A 843 -43.28 66.47 -12.10
N ARG A 844 -44.11 65.73 -11.35
CA ARG A 844 -45.49 66.12 -11.01
C ARG A 844 -45.55 67.46 -10.29
N LEU A 845 -44.64 67.70 -9.36
CA LEU A 845 -44.59 68.93 -8.57
C LEU A 845 -44.05 70.12 -9.37
N GLU A 846 -43.10 69.91 -10.29
CA GLU A 846 -42.60 70.98 -11.17
C GLU A 846 -43.65 71.43 -12.20
N GLU A 847 -44.48 70.53 -12.73
CA GLU A 847 -45.67 70.91 -13.51
C GLU A 847 -46.63 71.81 -12.70
N LEU A 848 -46.90 71.43 -11.44
CA LEU A 848 -47.84 72.14 -10.58
C LEU A 848 -47.34 73.55 -10.24
N LYS A 849 -46.03 73.71 -10.01
CA LYS A 849 -45.38 75.01 -9.85
C LYS A 849 -45.60 75.91 -11.07
N LEU A 850 -45.33 75.40 -12.27
CA LEU A 850 -45.40 76.18 -13.51
C LEU A 850 -46.83 76.68 -13.79
N ARG A 851 -47.83 75.85 -13.46
CA ARG A 851 -49.26 76.16 -13.65
C ARG A 851 -49.74 77.33 -12.76
N ASN A 852 -49.16 77.51 -11.57
CA ASN A 852 -49.49 78.63 -10.68
C ASN A 852 -48.89 79.97 -11.15
N ILE A 853 -47.63 79.99 -11.63
CA ILE A 853 -46.98 81.22 -12.10
C ILE A 853 -47.74 81.86 -13.27
N ARG A 854 -48.28 81.03 -14.18
CA ARG A 854 -49.08 81.49 -15.33
C ARG A 854 -50.27 82.37 -14.90
N GLY A 855 -51.00 81.96 -13.87
CA GLY A 855 -52.20 82.69 -13.42
C GLY A 855 -51.94 84.09 -12.87
N VAL A 856 -50.73 84.37 -12.36
CA VAL A 856 -50.37 85.68 -11.78
C VAL A 856 -49.99 86.68 -12.89
N ILE A 857 -49.22 86.23 -13.88
CA ILE A 857 -48.73 87.10 -14.98
C ILE A 857 -49.90 87.67 -15.79
N ASP A 858 -50.90 86.87 -16.12
CA ASP A 858 -52.04 87.31 -16.94
C ASP A 858 -52.97 88.30 -16.19
N ALA A 859 -52.97 88.27 -14.85
CA ALA A 859 -53.63 89.30 -14.03
C ALA A 859 -52.89 90.66 -14.12
N ILE A 860 -51.57 90.66 -14.02
CA ILE A 860 -50.77 91.91 -14.10
C ILE A 860 -50.83 92.51 -15.50
N ARG A 861 -50.82 91.68 -16.56
CA ARG A 861 -51.08 92.12 -17.95
C ARG A 861 -52.39 92.89 -18.08
N SER A 862 -53.45 92.38 -17.44
CA SER A 862 -54.76 93.03 -17.43
C SER A 862 -54.73 94.41 -16.78
N GLU A 863 -53.91 94.64 -15.75
CA GLU A 863 -53.70 95.98 -15.16
C GLU A 863 -52.85 96.90 -16.05
N ILE A 864 -51.81 96.38 -16.71
CA ILE A 864 -50.91 97.15 -17.58
C ILE A 864 -51.69 97.84 -18.72
N ALA A 865 -52.61 97.11 -19.35
CA ALA A 865 -53.47 97.66 -20.40
C ALA A 865 -54.27 98.89 -19.94
N VAL A 866 -54.85 98.85 -18.73
CA VAL A 866 -55.65 99.93 -18.15
C VAL A 866 -54.82 101.20 -17.89
N PHE A 867 -53.54 101.06 -17.54
CA PHE A 867 -52.66 102.23 -17.35
C PHE A 867 -52.11 102.80 -18.66
N TRP A 868 -51.91 101.99 -19.70
CA TRP A 868 -51.61 102.51 -21.04
C TRP A 868 -52.75 103.38 -21.60
N ASP A 869 -54.01 102.99 -21.40
CA ASP A 869 -55.16 103.82 -21.80
C ASP A 869 -55.19 105.16 -21.04
N LYS A 870 -55.01 105.13 -19.72
CA LYS A 870 -55.01 106.35 -18.89
C LYS A 870 -53.87 107.33 -19.17
N CYS A 871 -52.75 106.84 -19.72
CA CYS A 871 -51.62 107.68 -20.13
C CYS A 871 -51.68 108.09 -21.62
N PHE A 872 -52.74 107.75 -22.36
CA PHE A 872 -52.88 108.00 -23.80
C PHE A 872 -51.69 107.45 -24.63
N PHE A 873 -51.17 106.28 -24.25
CA PHE A 873 -50.06 105.63 -24.96
C PHE A 873 -50.50 105.14 -26.33
N SER A 874 -49.74 105.53 -27.37
CA SER A 874 -49.89 105.05 -28.74
C SER A 874 -49.65 103.55 -28.85
N ILE A 875 -50.06 102.94 -29.97
CA ILE A 875 -49.88 101.50 -30.22
C ILE A 875 -48.40 101.11 -30.12
N ASP A 876 -47.51 101.90 -30.71
CA ASP A 876 -46.06 101.66 -30.72
C ASP A 876 -45.47 101.74 -29.30
N GLN A 877 -45.94 102.69 -28.47
CA GLN A 877 -45.53 102.82 -27.06
C GLN A 877 -45.98 101.63 -26.18
N ARG A 878 -47.03 100.90 -26.59
CA ARG A 878 -47.47 99.66 -25.92
C ARG A 878 -46.66 98.46 -26.41
N GLN A 879 -46.43 98.36 -27.72
CA GLN A 879 -45.61 97.30 -28.32
C GLN A 879 -44.14 97.33 -27.86
N ALA A 880 -43.64 98.48 -27.41
CA ALA A 880 -42.32 98.61 -26.80
C ALA A 880 -42.11 97.70 -25.56
N PHE A 881 -43.16 97.34 -24.81
CA PHE A 881 -43.07 96.36 -23.72
C PHE A 881 -43.29 94.93 -24.25
N VAL A 882 -42.32 94.44 -25.02
CA VAL A 882 -42.31 93.10 -25.63
C VAL A 882 -42.69 91.95 -24.66
N PRO A 883 -42.28 91.92 -23.37
CA PRO A 883 -42.67 90.85 -22.44
C PRO A 883 -44.18 90.64 -22.28
N TYR A 884 -45.01 91.65 -22.56
CA TYR A 884 -46.47 91.55 -22.54
C TYR A 884 -47.00 90.39 -23.41
N TYR A 885 -46.30 90.06 -24.49
CA TYR A 885 -46.74 89.08 -25.49
C TYR A 885 -46.04 87.70 -25.36
N CYS A 886 -45.17 87.52 -24.36
CA CYS A 886 -44.42 86.27 -24.15
C CYS A 886 -45.31 85.11 -23.65
N GLY A 887 -45.11 83.90 -24.19
CA GLY A 887 -45.84 82.69 -23.81
C GLY A 887 -45.18 81.84 -22.72
N ASP A 888 -43.97 82.21 -22.28
CA ASP A 888 -43.09 81.38 -21.44
C ASP A 888 -43.14 81.85 -19.98
N PHE A 889 -44.02 81.25 -19.20
CA PHE A 889 -44.38 81.71 -17.85
C PHE A 889 -43.36 81.23 -16.81
N ASN A 890 -42.32 82.05 -16.57
CA ASN A 890 -41.31 81.84 -15.55
C ASN A 890 -41.28 83.00 -14.52
N GLU A 891 -40.46 82.86 -13.47
CA GLU A 891 -40.35 83.85 -12.39
C GLU A 891 -39.76 85.20 -12.85
N GLU A 892 -38.90 85.17 -13.87
CA GLU A 892 -38.31 86.36 -14.49
C GLU A 892 -39.35 87.18 -15.27
N LEU A 893 -40.21 86.51 -16.05
CA LEU A 893 -41.31 87.15 -16.76
C LEU A 893 -42.31 87.80 -15.79
N LEU A 894 -42.55 87.17 -14.63
CA LEU A 894 -43.38 87.77 -13.57
C LEU A 894 -42.76 89.06 -13.04
N ALA A 895 -41.47 89.04 -12.68
CA ALA A 895 -40.75 90.22 -12.20
C ALA A 895 -40.75 91.39 -13.20
N LEU A 896 -40.63 91.09 -14.51
CA LEU A 896 -40.73 92.11 -15.57
C LEU A 896 -42.13 92.77 -15.64
N HIS A 897 -43.20 92.01 -15.43
CA HIS A 897 -44.56 92.56 -15.42
C HIS A 897 -44.84 93.40 -14.18
N ASP A 898 -44.40 92.94 -12.99
CA ASP A 898 -44.50 93.71 -11.75
C ASP A 898 -43.71 95.03 -11.81
N ALA A 899 -42.53 95.02 -12.43
CA ALA A 899 -41.74 96.23 -12.65
C ALA A 899 -42.46 97.22 -13.59
N GLU A 900 -43.05 96.74 -14.69
CA GLU A 900 -43.71 97.61 -15.67
C GLU A 900 -45.01 98.21 -15.13
N ILE A 901 -45.86 97.44 -14.45
CA ILE A 901 -47.08 98.01 -13.85
C ILE A 901 -46.74 99.08 -12.81
N GLN A 902 -45.66 98.92 -12.05
CA GLN A 902 -45.15 99.96 -11.14
C GLN A 902 -44.52 101.16 -11.86
N ARG A 903 -43.93 100.97 -13.05
CA ARG A 903 -43.43 102.07 -13.91
C ARG A 903 -44.61 102.91 -14.40
N LEU A 904 -45.64 102.27 -14.94
CA LEU A 904 -46.83 102.93 -15.50
C LEU A 904 -47.67 103.62 -14.42
N LYS A 905 -47.88 102.99 -13.26
CA LYS A 905 -48.56 103.61 -12.11
C LYS A 905 -47.86 104.90 -11.65
N ARG A 906 -46.53 104.92 -11.57
CA ARG A 906 -45.74 106.13 -11.25
C ARG A 906 -45.79 107.19 -12.37
N HIS A 907 -45.67 106.76 -13.62
CA HIS A 907 -45.74 107.66 -14.77
C HIS A 907 -47.08 108.40 -14.86
N TYR A 908 -48.19 107.70 -14.59
CA TYR A 908 -49.52 108.31 -14.53
C TYR A 908 -49.63 109.36 -13.42
N GLU A 909 -49.26 109.02 -12.19
CA GLU A 909 -49.49 109.90 -11.03
C GLU A 909 -48.62 111.17 -11.09
N ASN A 910 -47.38 111.08 -11.60
CA ASN A 910 -46.49 112.24 -11.79
C ASN A 910 -47.05 113.27 -12.80
N HIS A 911 -47.68 112.83 -13.88
CA HIS A 911 -48.16 113.70 -14.97
C HIS A 911 -49.69 113.89 -14.98
N LYS A 912 -50.35 113.45 -13.91
CA LYS A 912 -51.81 113.38 -13.74
C LYS A 912 -52.54 114.69 -14.04
N GLY A 913 -51.96 115.83 -13.65
CA GLY A 913 -52.53 117.15 -13.93
C GLY A 913 -52.63 117.49 -15.43
N LEU A 914 -51.72 116.94 -16.25
CA LEU A 914 -51.76 117.07 -17.71
C LEU A 914 -52.75 116.07 -18.32
N PHE A 915 -52.67 114.78 -17.94
CA PHE A 915 -53.58 113.74 -18.47
C PHE A 915 -55.05 114.00 -18.13
N GLU A 916 -55.37 114.40 -16.89
CA GLU A 916 -56.73 114.83 -16.52
C GLU A 916 -57.15 116.10 -17.29
N GLY A 917 -56.21 116.98 -17.64
CA GLY A 917 -56.48 118.16 -18.46
C GLY A 917 -56.86 117.78 -19.89
N VAL A 918 -56.08 116.89 -20.52
CA VAL A 918 -56.36 116.34 -21.86
C VAL A 918 -57.71 115.64 -21.88
N GLN A 919 -57.98 114.77 -20.89
CA GLN A 919 -59.26 114.09 -20.77
C GLN A 919 -60.42 115.09 -20.64
N LYS A 920 -60.29 116.13 -19.79
CA LYS A 920 -61.32 117.17 -19.64
C LYS A 920 -61.48 118.01 -20.91
N TRP A 921 -60.44 118.19 -21.74
CA TRP A 921 -60.60 118.80 -23.07
C TRP A 921 -61.36 117.87 -24.02
N GLU A 922 -60.98 116.59 -24.12
CA GLU A 922 -61.68 115.60 -24.95
C GLU A 922 -63.17 115.46 -24.58
N GLU A 923 -63.50 115.44 -23.29
CA GLU A 923 -64.89 115.36 -22.81
C GLU A 923 -65.71 116.58 -23.23
N ASN A 924 -65.15 117.79 -23.10
CA ASN A 924 -65.81 119.02 -23.57
C ASN A 924 -65.87 119.10 -25.10
N TRP A 925 -64.88 118.56 -25.82
CA TRP A 925 -64.85 118.48 -27.27
C TRP A 925 -65.90 117.51 -27.82
N ARG A 926 -66.02 116.30 -27.25
CA ARG A 926 -67.10 115.36 -27.60
C ARG A 926 -68.48 115.94 -27.30
N LEU A 927 -68.66 116.64 -26.17
CA LEU A 927 -69.91 117.32 -25.83
C LEU A 927 -70.24 118.45 -26.82
N PHE A 928 -69.24 119.21 -27.28
CA PHE A 928 -69.39 120.22 -28.33
C PHE A 928 -69.81 119.58 -29.67
N LEU A 929 -69.16 118.50 -30.10
CA LEU A 929 -69.52 117.75 -31.31
C LEU A 929 -70.94 117.14 -31.21
N GLU A 930 -71.35 116.66 -30.04
CA GLU A 930 -72.71 116.13 -29.84
C GLU A 930 -73.78 117.23 -29.91
N LEU A 931 -73.50 118.42 -29.35
CA LEU A 931 -74.37 119.59 -29.47
C LEU A 931 -74.42 120.13 -30.91
N GLU A 932 -73.31 120.10 -31.64
CA GLU A 932 -73.23 120.40 -33.07
C GLU A 932 -74.09 119.44 -33.91
N LYS A 933 -74.02 118.14 -33.64
CA LYS A 933 -74.81 117.11 -34.32
C LYS A 933 -76.31 117.22 -34.01
N LYS A 934 -76.66 117.60 -32.77
CA LYS A 934 -78.04 117.96 -32.38
C LYS A 934 -78.51 119.26 -33.03
N ALA A 935 -77.63 120.24 -33.26
CA ALA A 935 -77.97 121.50 -33.92
C ALA A 935 -78.32 121.33 -35.42
N THR A 936 -77.88 120.25 -36.06
CA THR A 936 -78.21 119.90 -37.46
C THR A 936 -79.49 119.06 -37.63
N ASP A 937 -80.12 118.58 -36.56
CA ASP A 937 -81.34 117.75 -36.62
C ASP A 937 -82.61 118.62 -36.86
N PRO A 938 -83.38 118.40 -37.95
CA PRO A 938 -84.65 119.11 -38.17
C PRO A 938 -85.69 118.94 -37.04
N ALA A 939 -85.64 117.85 -36.27
CA ALA A 939 -86.58 117.60 -35.16
C ALA A 939 -86.38 118.54 -33.96
N ARG A 940 -85.21 119.22 -33.86
CA ARG A 940 -84.81 120.08 -32.73
C ARG A 940 -85.88 121.13 -32.35
N PHE A 941 -86.61 121.66 -33.32
CA PHE A 941 -87.57 122.76 -33.14
C PHE A 941 -88.90 122.38 -32.45
N THR A 942 -89.22 121.09 -32.26
CA THR A 942 -90.54 120.68 -31.72
C THR A 942 -90.66 120.78 -30.20
N ASN A 943 -89.55 120.97 -29.47
CA ASN A 943 -89.48 120.85 -28.02
C ASN A 943 -89.78 122.18 -27.27
N ARG A 944 -91.07 122.44 -27.01
CA ARG A 944 -91.52 123.55 -26.14
C ARG A 944 -91.04 123.37 -24.69
N GLY A 945 -89.96 124.06 -24.30
CA GLY A 945 -89.48 124.04 -22.91
C GLY A 945 -88.22 124.85 -22.59
N GLY A 946 -87.80 125.78 -23.45
CA GLY A 946 -86.59 126.59 -23.22
C GLY A 946 -85.25 125.85 -23.38
N ASN A 947 -85.25 124.54 -23.63
CA ASN A 947 -84.01 123.77 -23.82
C ASN A 947 -83.16 124.25 -25.00
N LEU A 948 -83.76 124.71 -26.12
CA LEU A 948 -83.01 125.35 -27.21
C LEU A 948 -82.13 126.50 -26.70
N LEU A 949 -82.63 127.31 -25.76
CA LEU A 949 -81.90 128.44 -25.18
C LEU A 949 -80.81 127.99 -24.20
N LYS A 950 -81.00 126.84 -23.53
CA LYS A 950 -79.94 126.21 -22.71
C LYS A 950 -78.84 125.60 -23.60
N GLU A 951 -79.21 124.86 -24.63
CA GLU A 951 -78.28 124.29 -25.62
C GLU A 951 -77.47 125.40 -26.30
N GLU A 952 -78.10 126.45 -26.80
CA GLU A 952 -77.38 127.54 -27.48
C GLU A 952 -76.53 128.36 -26.50
N LYS A 953 -76.96 128.51 -25.24
CA LYS A 953 -76.11 129.08 -24.17
C LYS A 953 -74.91 128.18 -23.89
N GLN A 954 -75.10 126.89 -23.63
CA GLN A 954 -74.04 125.92 -23.36
C GLN A 954 -73.09 125.79 -24.55
N ARG A 955 -73.60 125.85 -25.79
CA ARG A 955 -72.79 125.95 -27.01
C ARG A 955 -71.95 127.21 -27.02
N SER A 956 -72.54 128.39 -26.81
CA SER A 956 -71.80 129.66 -26.70
C SER A 956 -70.75 129.63 -25.57
N GLU A 957 -71.05 128.94 -24.47
CA GLU A 957 -70.21 128.82 -23.28
C GLU A 957 -69.04 127.86 -23.53
N LEU A 958 -69.28 126.69 -24.13
CA LEU A 958 -68.25 125.76 -24.61
C LEU A 958 -67.39 126.39 -25.73
N GLN A 959 -67.99 127.06 -26.70
CA GLN A 959 -67.27 127.73 -27.80
C GLN A 959 -66.44 128.95 -27.31
N LYS A 960 -66.66 129.40 -26.06
CA LYS A 960 -65.80 130.37 -25.34
C LYS A 960 -64.88 129.72 -24.30
N ASN A 961 -65.09 128.46 -23.92
CA ASN A 961 -64.34 127.79 -22.86
C ASN A 961 -63.39 126.72 -23.40
N LEU A 962 -63.66 126.10 -24.56
CA LEU A 962 -62.70 125.25 -25.28
C LEU A 962 -61.42 126.03 -25.62
N PRO A 963 -61.45 127.21 -26.28
CA PRO A 963 -60.23 128.01 -26.47
C PRO A 963 -59.52 128.47 -25.18
N LYS A 964 -60.23 128.56 -24.05
CA LYS A 964 -59.62 128.86 -22.74
C LYS A 964 -59.00 127.61 -22.10
N LEU A 965 -59.60 126.44 -22.28
CA LEU A 965 -59.04 125.16 -21.84
C LEU A 965 -57.84 124.82 -22.70
N GLU A 966 -57.93 124.95 -24.02
CA GLU A 966 -56.83 124.82 -24.98
C GLU A 966 -55.67 125.75 -24.61
N LYS A 967 -55.94 127.05 -24.38
CA LYS A 967 -54.90 127.95 -23.91
C LYS A 967 -54.36 127.56 -22.52
N LYS A 968 -55.21 127.24 -21.54
CA LYS A 968 -54.73 126.91 -20.19
C LYS A 968 -53.97 125.58 -20.12
N LEU A 969 -54.29 124.63 -21.00
CA LEU A 969 -53.50 123.42 -21.21
C LEU A 969 -52.21 123.75 -21.96
N LYS A 970 -52.24 124.62 -22.98
CA LYS A 970 -51.02 125.09 -23.64
C LYS A 970 -50.07 125.74 -22.64
N ASP A 971 -50.52 126.74 -21.89
CA ASP A 971 -49.73 127.46 -20.89
C ASP A 971 -49.14 126.49 -19.82
N HIS A 972 -49.77 125.35 -19.56
CA HIS A 972 -49.34 124.34 -18.58
C HIS A 972 -48.46 123.22 -19.18
N ILE A 973 -48.67 122.88 -20.47
CA ILE A 973 -47.84 121.96 -21.25
C ILE A 973 -46.55 122.64 -21.65
N ASP A 974 -46.59 123.87 -22.18
CA ASP A 974 -45.40 124.65 -22.55
C ASP A 974 -44.43 124.78 -21.36
N ALA A 975 -44.96 125.12 -20.17
CA ALA A 975 -44.19 125.20 -18.94
C ALA A 975 -43.58 123.85 -18.51
N TRP A 976 -44.29 122.73 -18.76
CA TRP A 976 -43.78 121.39 -18.49
C TRP A 976 -42.73 120.95 -19.53
N GLU A 977 -42.93 121.24 -20.82
CA GLU A 977 -41.95 120.99 -21.89
C GLU A 977 -40.65 121.80 -21.65
N GLU A 978 -40.74 123.04 -21.14
CA GLU A 978 -39.57 123.82 -20.71
C GLU A 978 -38.87 123.20 -19.48
N GLU A 979 -39.61 122.87 -18.41
CA GLU A 979 -39.04 122.32 -17.17
C GLU A 979 -38.40 120.93 -17.36
N HIS A 980 -39.01 120.08 -18.18
CA HIS A 980 -38.61 118.67 -18.37
C HIS A 980 -37.81 118.43 -19.66
N SER A 981 -37.72 119.42 -20.56
CA SER A 981 -37.01 119.33 -21.85
C SER A 981 -37.47 118.14 -22.73
N GLN A 982 -38.74 117.74 -22.61
CA GLN A 982 -39.33 116.60 -23.30
C GLN A 982 -40.73 116.96 -23.82
N GLU A 983 -41.10 116.44 -24.99
CA GLU A 983 -42.36 116.82 -25.67
C GLU A 983 -43.57 116.03 -25.14
N PHE A 984 -44.70 116.72 -24.91
CA PHE A 984 -45.93 116.12 -24.40
C PHE A 984 -46.84 115.63 -25.54
N THR A 985 -46.80 114.33 -25.80
CA THR A 985 -47.61 113.66 -26.83
C THR A 985 -48.89 113.04 -26.28
N VAL A 986 -50.01 113.25 -26.97
CA VAL A 986 -51.27 112.51 -26.76
C VAL A 986 -51.46 111.58 -27.95
N ASN A 987 -51.55 110.27 -27.72
CA ASN A 987 -51.63 109.23 -28.75
C ASN A 987 -50.49 109.35 -29.82
N GLY A 988 -49.30 109.79 -29.42
CA GLY A 988 -48.12 109.90 -30.29
C GLY A 988 -47.95 111.22 -31.07
N GLN A 989 -48.82 112.22 -30.88
CA GLN A 989 -48.71 113.55 -31.51
C GLN A 989 -48.84 114.68 -30.48
N LYS A 990 -48.23 115.86 -30.72
CA LYS A 990 -48.30 116.99 -29.78
C LYS A 990 -49.74 117.40 -29.54
N PHE A 991 -50.11 117.73 -28.29
CA PHE A 991 -51.49 118.09 -27.94
C PHE A 991 -52.09 119.18 -28.84
N LEU A 992 -51.32 120.22 -29.18
CA LEU A 992 -51.78 121.30 -30.07
C LEU A 992 -52.03 120.84 -31.52
N GLN A 993 -51.26 119.88 -32.02
CA GLN A 993 -51.52 119.26 -33.33
C GLN A 993 -52.75 118.36 -33.28
N TYR A 994 -52.95 117.60 -32.20
CA TYR A 994 -54.17 116.82 -31.99
C TYR A 994 -55.41 117.71 -31.95
N VAL A 995 -55.39 118.78 -31.15
CA VAL A 995 -56.48 119.79 -31.08
C VAL A 995 -56.74 120.40 -32.45
N ALA A 996 -55.70 120.86 -33.17
CA ALA A 996 -55.86 121.45 -34.49
C ALA A 996 -56.43 120.47 -35.52
N GLN A 997 -55.93 119.22 -35.54
CA GLN A 997 -56.43 118.14 -36.39
C GLN A 997 -57.90 117.81 -36.11
N GLN A 998 -58.32 117.81 -34.84
CA GLN A 998 -59.73 117.60 -34.48
C GLN A 998 -60.64 118.75 -34.99
N TRP A 999 -60.20 120.01 -34.83
CA TRP A 999 -60.91 121.17 -35.39
C TRP A 999 -60.93 121.16 -36.92
N GLU A 1000 -59.84 120.75 -37.58
CA GLU A 1000 -59.74 120.65 -39.04
C GLU A 1000 -60.62 119.54 -39.61
N LEU A 1001 -60.64 118.35 -38.99
CA LEU A 1001 -61.56 117.27 -39.35
C LEU A 1001 -63.03 117.72 -39.27
N HIS A 1002 -63.41 118.49 -38.23
CA HIS A 1002 -64.75 119.06 -38.09
C HIS A 1002 -65.08 120.07 -39.20
N GLN A 1003 -64.13 120.92 -39.60
CA GLN A 1003 -64.31 121.85 -40.74
C GLN A 1003 -64.42 121.11 -42.08
N VAL A 1004 -63.59 120.09 -42.32
CA VAL A 1004 -63.66 119.26 -43.53
C VAL A 1004 -65.00 118.52 -43.61
N GLU A 1005 -65.53 118.01 -42.48
CA GLU A 1005 -66.84 117.37 -42.45
C GLU A 1005 -67.99 118.38 -42.69
N LYS A 1006 -67.88 119.62 -42.21
CA LYS A 1006 -68.81 120.73 -42.56
C LYS A 1006 -68.79 121.11 -44.04
N GLU A 1007 -67.61 121.19 -44.66
CA GLU A 1007 -67.45 121.45 -46.09
C GLU A 1007 -68.07 120.31 -46.92
N LYS A 1008 -67.86 119.06 -46.50
CA LYS A 1008 -68.46 117.86 -47.10
C LYS A 1008 -70.00 117.88 -46.99
N GLU A 1009 -70.53 118.29 -45.84
CA GLU A 1009 -71.98 118.46 -45.63
C GLU A 1009 -72.57 119.57 -46.53
N LYS A 1010 -71.87 120.69 -46.73
CA LYS A 1010 -72.25 121.73 -47.71
C LYS A 1010 -72.28 121.17 -49.13
N LEU A 1011 -71.23 120.45 -49.56
CA LEU A 1011 -71.15 119.88 -50.91
C LEU A 1011 -72.29 118.89 -51.17
N GLU A 1012 -72.62 118.01 -50.22
CA GLU A 1012 -73.77 117.12 -50.35
C GLU A 1012 -75.08 117.89 -50.55
N ARG A 1013 -75.31 118.96 -49.78
CA ARG A 1013 -76.52 119.80 -49.89
C ARG A 1013 -76.59 120.50 -51.26
N HIS A 1014 -75.45 120.87 -51.85
CA HIS A 1014 -75.38 121.41 -53.21
C HIS A 1014 -75.65 120.33 -54.29
N MET A 1015 -75.02 119.16 -54.17
CA MET A 1015 -75.20 118.03 -55.10
C MET A 1015 -76.64 117.51 -55.09
N LYS A 1016 -77.30 117.46 -53.93
CA LYS A 1016 -78.72 117.11 -53.80
C LYS A 1016 -79.63 118.12 -54.51
N LYS A 1017 -79.33 119.43 -54.44
CA LYS A 1017 -80.03 120.46 -55.24
C LYS A 1017 -79.80 120.31 -56.75
N SER A 1018 -78.58 119.99 -57.17
CA SER A 1018 -78.27 119.82 -58.59
C SER A 1018 -79.07 118.67 -59.20
N LYS A 1019 -79.06 117.50 -58.56
CA LYS A 1019 -79.80 116.31 -59.02
C LYS A 1019 -81.31 116.53 -59.12
N GLN A 1020 -81.91 117.21 -58.13
CA GLN A 1020 -83.33 117.59 -58.17
C GLN A 1020 -83.65 118.43 -59.43
N THR A 1021 -82.73 119.32 -59.83
CA THR A 1021 -82.90 120.21 -60.99
C THR A 1021 -82.70 119.46 -62.32
N GLU A 1022 -81.93 118.36 -62.33
CA GLU A 1022 -81.78 117.47 -63.50
C GLU A 1022 -83.00 116.56 -63.69
N GLU A 1023 -83.58 116.03 -62.60
CA GLU A 1023 -84.85 115.26 -62.66
C GLU A 1023 -86.00 116.09 -63.25
N ASP A 1024 -86.11 117.38 -62.85
CA ASP A 1024 -87.10 118.33 -63.36
C ASP A 1024 -86.93 118.67 -64.86
N MET A 1025 -85.82 118.30 -65.49
CA MET A 1025 -85.55 118.56 -66.93
C MET A 1025 -85.64 117.33 -67.82
N LEU A 1026 -85.31 116.13 -67.33
CA LEU A 1026 -85.19 114.95 -68.20
C LEU A 1026 -86.54 114.31 -68.56
N TYR A 1027 -87.57 114.49 -67.74
CA TYR A 1027 -88.95 114.12 -68.05
C TYR A 1027 -89.78 115.38 -68.30
N GLY A 1028 -90.01 115.69 -69.59
CA GLY A 1028 -90.55 116.98 -70.04
C GLY A 1028 -91.88 117.41 -69.42
N THR A 1029 -92.01 118.71 -69.17
CA THR A 1029 -93.13 119.36 -68.47
C THR A 1029 -94.51 119.01 -69.01
N THR A 1030 -95.39 118.44 -68.17
CA THR A 1030 -96.83 118.36 -68.44
C THR A 1030 -97.59 119.52 -67.80
N ILE A 1031 -97.74 120.62 -68.55
CA ILE A 1031 -98.79 121.61 -68.27
C ILE A 1031 -100.15 120.92 -68.37
N ARG A 1032 -100.99 121.05 -67.34
CA ARG A 1032 -102.45 121.00 -67.52
C ARG A 1032 -103.03 122.38 -67.23
N THR A 1033 -103.65 122.94 -68.27
CA THR A 1033 -104.37 124.22 -68.26
C THR A 1033 -105.62 124.18 -67.37
N PRO A 1034 -106.17 125.35 -66.97
CA PRO A 1034 -107.03 125.44 -65.79
C PRO A 1034 -108.52 125.22 -66.07
N THR A 1035 -109.28 124.90 -65.02
CA THR A 1035 -110.73 125.09 -65.01
C THR A 1035 -111.18 125.82 -63.74
N LYS A 1036 -112.13 126.76 -63.91
CA LYS A 1036 -112.78 127.51 -62.82
C LYS A 1036 -113.69 126.59 -61.99
N ARG A 1037 -113.91 127.04 -60.73
CA ARG A 1037 -114.91 126.65 -59.70
C ARG A 1037 -114.30 125.80 -58.58
N ARG A 1038 -114.30 126.22 -57.31
CA ARG A 1038 -115.38 126.80 -56.47
C ARG A 1038 -116.48 125.76 -56.19
N PHE A 1039 -116.27 124.89 -55.19
CA PHE A 1039 -117.16 124.75 -54.03
C PHE A 1039 -116.55 123.85 -52.93
N VAL A 1040 -116.86 124.20 -51.67
CA VAL A 1040 -117.13 123.34 -50.49
C VAL A 1040 -116.35 122.01 -50.33
N GLY A 1041 -115.69 121.85 -49.18
CA GLY A 1041 -116.32 120.95 -48.21
C GLY A 1041 -115.50 120.13 -47.21
N THR A 1042 -115.52 120.57 -45.95
CA THR A 1042 -115.75 119.68 -44.78
C THR A 1042 -114.59 118.69 -44.44
N PRO A 1043 -114.61 117.92 -43.32
CA PRO A 1043 -113.78 118.39 -42.20
C PRO A 1043 -113.06 117.30 -41.36
N THR A 1044 -112.26 117.74 -40.37
CA THR A 1044 -112.08 117.05 -39.06
C THR A 1044 -111.44 115.63 -39.08
N PRO A 1045 -111.27 114.93 -37.93
CA PRO A 1045 -110.73 115.43 -36.65
C PRO A 1045 -109.72 114.49 -35.96
N SER A 1046 -108.67 115.09 -35.35
CA SER A 1046 -108.20 114.74 -33.98
C SER A 1046 -107.67 113.31 -33.70
N LYS A 1047 -107.45 113.02 -32.40
CA LYS A 1047 -107.55 111.68 -31.75
C LYS A 1047 -106.48 110.63 -32.08
N THR A 1048 -106.16 109.68 -31.20
CA THR A 1048 -106.09 109.71 -29.71
C THR A 1048 -105.26 108.52 -29.21
N ARG A 1049 -104.57 108.69 -28.07
CA ARG A 1049 -104.76 107.92 -26.80
C ARG A 1049 -105.12 106.42 -26.91
N LYS A 1050 -104.45 105.65 -26.04
CA LYS A 1050 -104.99 104.57 -25.17
C LYS A 1050 -104.94 103.13 -25.70
N PHE A 1051 -104.87 102.21 -24.72
CA PHE A 1051 -105.49 100.88 -24.72
C PHE A 1051 -104.84 99.76 -25.58
N ASN A 1052 -104.91 98.47 -25.19
CA ASN A 1052 -105.23 97.85 -23.88
C ASN A 1052 -104.82 96.35 -23.93
N ALA A 1053 -104.83 95.68 -22.76
CA ALA A 1053 -105.32 94.29 -22.62
C ALA A 1053 -104.53 93.16 -23.37
N THR A 1054 -104.74 91.85 -23.17
CA THR A 1054 -105.34 91.07 -22.06
C THR A 1054 -104.79 89.63 -22.07
N SER A 1055 -105.05 88.90 -20.98
CA SER A 1055 -105.22 87.44 -20.89
C SER A 1055 -105.48 86.63 -22.16
N SER A 1056 -105.07 85.36 -22.12
CA SER A 1056 -106.06 84.26 -22.04
C SER A 1056 -105.47 83.00 -21.39
N LEU A 1057 -106.36 82.16 -20.84
CA LEU A 1057 -106.04 80.80 -20.41
C LEU A 1057 -106.60 79.79 -21.43
N SER A 1058 -106.04 78.58 -21.39
CA SER A 1058 -106.74 77.28 -21.49
C SER A 1058 -107.30 76.75 -22.83
N SER A 1059 -107.30 75.41 -22.86
CA SER A 1059 -108.29 74.50 -23.46
C SER A 1059 -108.12 74.03 -24.92
N ALA A 1060 -108.88 72.98 -25.23
CA ALA A 1060 -109.20 72.44 -26.56
C ALA A 1060 -108.09 71.72 -27.38
N THR A 1061 -107.95 70.43 -27.07
CA THR A 1061 -108.11 69.32 -28.05
C THR A 1061 -107.43 69.38 -29.44
N SER A 1062 -106.52 68.41 -29.62
CA SER A 1062 -106.58 67.39 -30.68
C SER A 1062 -106.06 67.67 -32.10
N ASN A 1063 -105.22 66.72 -32.51
CA ASN A 1063 -105.16 66.08 -33.83
C ASN A 1063 -104.55 66.82 -35.04
N SER A 1064 -103.31 66.37 -35.32
CA SER A 1064 -102.91 65.84 -36.63
C SER A 1064 -102.48 66.88 -37.70
N THR A 1065 -101.92 66.52 -38.86
CA THR A 1065 -101.86 65.21 -39.55
C THR A 1065 -100.58 65.05 -40.37
N MET A 1066 -99.90 63.89 -40.24
CA MET A 1066 -98.97 63.28 -41.23
C MET A 1066 -97.66 64.03 -41.61
N ARG A 1067 -96.63 63.39 -42.19
CA ARG A 1067 -95.98 62.09 -41.90
C ARG A 1067 -94.66 61.97 -42.69
N SER A 1068 -93.79 61.05 -42.24
CA SER A 1068 -92.98 60.14 -43.08
C SER A 1068 -91.79 60.66 -43.91
N ALA A 1069 -90.63 59.97 -43.70
CA ALA A 1069 -89.52 59.70 -44.63
C ALA A 1069 -88.87 60.89 -45.38
N TYR A 1070 -87.56 61.10 -45.20
CA TYR A 1070 -86.57 60.17 -45.77
C TYR A 1070 -85.23 60.17 -44.99
N GLY A 1071 -84.61 58.99 -44.86
CA GLY A 1071 -83.20 58.75 -44.51
C GLY A 1071 -82.73 59.16 -43.10
N GLY A 1072 -82.11 58.29 -42.29
CA GLY A 1072 -82.08 56.82 -42.25
C GLY A 1072 -82.40 56.42 -40.80
N THR A 1073 -83.44 55.68 -40.41
CA THR A 1073 -84.20 54.56 -41.01
C THR A 1073 -83.43 53.25 -41.12
N VAL A 1074 -84.17 52.15 -40.87
CA VAL A 1074 -83.91 50.74 -41.25
C VAL A 1074 -82.99 49.90 -40.34
N CYS A 1075 -83.68 49.09 -39.53
CA CYS A 1075 -83.50 47.64 -39.31
C CYS A 1075 -82.11 47.05 -38.99
N HIS A 1076 -82.02 46.24 -37.93
CA HIS A 1076 -82.12 44.76 -38.00
C HIS A 1076 -81.87 44.16 -36.61
N SER A 1077 -82.90 43.63 -35.92
CA SER A 1077 -83.33 42.22 -35.98
C SER A 1077 -83.08 41.49 -37.31
N PRO A 1078 -82.57 40.23 -37.30
CA PRO A 1078 -82.96 39.23 -36.31
C PRO A 1078 -81.81 38.46 -35.62
N ALA A 1079 -82.10 37.92 -34.45
CA ALA A 1079 -81.52 36.64 -34.04
C ALA A 1079 -82.35 35.50 -34.66
N PRO A 1080 -81.72 34.55 -35.35
CA PRO A 1080 -82.29 33.21 -35.39
C PRO A 1080 -81.24 32.08 -35.31
N ARG A 1081 -81.52 31.10 -34.44
CA ARG A 1081 -81.45 29.65 -34.73
C ARG A 1081 -80.03 29.04 -34.90
N ILE A 1082 -79.55 28.09 -34.09
CA ILE A 1082 -80.17 26.84 -33.55
C ILE A 1082 -80.77 26.02 -34.71
N PRO A 1083 -80.17 24.88 -35.12
CA PRO A 1083 -79.79 23.76 -34.25
C PRO A 1083 -78.33 23.30 -34.54
N LEU A 1084 -77.77 22.16 -34.11
CA LEU A 1084 -78.22 20.86 -33.58
C LEU A 1084 -77.35 20.51 -32.34
N SER A 1085 -77.77 19.72 -31.35
CA SER A 1085 -78.29 18.34 -31.39
C SER A 1085 -77.28 17.31 -31.95
N ALA A 1086 -77.35 16.09 -31.40
CA ALA A 1086 -76.66 14.88 -31.81
C ALA A 1086 -75.11 14.84 -31.73
N ASN A 1087 -74.64 13.95 -30.84
CA ASN A 1087 -73.71 12.86 -31.17
C ASN A 1087 -72.43 13.24 -31.95
N LYS A 1088 -71.26 13.30 -31.29
CA LYS A 1088 -70.64 12.07 -30.79
C LYS A 1088 -70.32 12.05 -29.27
N ALA A 1089 -71.26 11.52 -28.51
CA ALA A 1089 -71.00 10.33 -27.69
C ALA A 1089 -71.07 9.09 -28.62
N PRO A 1090 -70.57 7.89 -28.26
CA PRO A 1090 -70.04 7.43 -26.97
C PRO A 1090 -68.50 7.21 -27.04
N ALA A 1091 -67.79 6.58 -26.10
CA ALA A 1091 -68.17 5.83 -24.90
C ALA A 1091 -67.16 6.12 -23.77
N ALA A 1092 -67.48 6.22 -22.48
CA ALA A 1092 -68.56 5.63 -21.68
C ALA A 1092 -68.46 4.10 -21.50
N ARG A 1093 -67.67 3.70 -20.48
CA ARG A 1093 -67.48 2.33 -19.94
C ARG A 1093 -66.46 1.44 -20.65
N THR A 1094 -65.64 0.83 -19.80
CA THR A 1094 -65.41 -0.62 -19.65
C THR A 1094 -66.41 -1.58 -20.32
N PRO A 1095 -66.07 -2.89 -20.49
CA PRO A 1095 -64.91 -3.63 -19.96
C PRO A 1095 -63.98 -4.10 -21.12
N GLY A 1096 -63.07 -5.08 -21.01
CA GLY A 1096 -62.85 -6.13 -20.01
C GLY A 1096 -61.72 -7.07 -20.44
N GLY A 1097 -61.65 -8.26 -19.84
CA GLY A 1097 -60.48 -9.16 -19.94
C GLY A 1097 -59.45 -8.77 -18.87
N GLU A 1098 -59.51 -9.23 -17.62
CA GLU A 1098 -59.38 -10.63 -17.14
C GLU A 1098 -57.96 -11.20 -17.40
N PHE A 1099 -57.30 -11.92 -16.47
CA PHE A 1099 -57.75 -12.52 -15.20
C PHE A 1099 -56.60 -12.53 -14.16
N SER A 1100 -56.94 -12.55 -12.84
CA SER A 1100 -56.09 -13.01 -11.70
C SER A 1100 -54.75 -12.27 -11.42
N ALA A 1101 -54.11 -12.30 -10.23
CA ALA A 1101 -54.49 -12.54 -8.82
C ALA A 1101 -53.26 -12.19 -7.93
N ALA A 1102 -53.32 -11.87 -6.63
CA ALA A 1102 -54.40 -11.36 -5.77
C ALA A 1102 -53.83 -10.86 -4.40
N THR A 1103 -54.55 -9.96 -3.70
CA THR A 1103 -54.56 -9.75 -2.22
C THR A 1103 -53.28 -9.33 -1.45
N ARG A 1104 -53.32 -8.48 -0.40
CA ARG A 1104 -54.31 -7.48 0.11
C ARG A 1104 -53.66 -6.57 1.19
N ARG A 1105 -53.96 -5.25 1.16
CA ARG A 1105 -54.58 -4.37 2.22
C ARG A 1105 -54.14 -4.52 3.72
N THR A 1106 -54.08 -3.49 4.60
CA THR A 1106 -54.56 -2.07 4.55
C THR A 1106 -54.02 -1.18 5.72
N SER A 1107 -53.72 0.10 5.45
CA SER A 1107 -54.12 1.39 6.13
C SER A 1107 -54.54 1.49 7.64
N PRO A 1108 -54.59 2.70 8.28
CA PRO A 1108 -53.78 3.95 8.13
C PRO A 1108 -53.56 4.83 9.42
N SER A 1109 -52.73 5.88 9.28
CA SER A 1109 -52.88 7.25 9.87
C SER A 1109 -52.34 7.65 11.28
N ARG A 1110 -51.82 8.91 11.31
CA ARG A 1110 -51.79 9.95 12.38
C ARG A 1110 -51.11 9.75 13.76
N ARG A 1111 -50.19 10.70 14.03
CA ARG A 1111 -49.88 11.44 15.29
C ARG A 1111 -49.08 10.80 16.45
N ARG A 1112 -47.99 11.52 16.83
CA ARG A 1112 -47.45 11.87 18.17
C ARG A 1112 -47.13 10.77 19.23
N VAL A 1113 -45.87 10.79 19.71
CA VAL A 1113 -45.38 11.03 21.11
C VAL A 1113 -46.28 10.55 22.28
N PRO A 1114 -45.78 9.85 23.33
CA PRO A 1114 -44.41 9.82 23.92
C PRO A 1114 -43.73 8.41 23.88
N LEU A 1115 -42.48 8.12 24.31
CA LEU A 1115 -41.60 8.57 25.42
C LEU A 1115 -41.93 7.91 26.80
N VAL A 1116 -40.89 7.59 27.60
CA VAL A 1116 -40.89 7.36 29.08
C VAL A 1116 -41.12 5.92 29.66
N ARG A 1117 -39.99 5.28 30.09
CA ARG A 1117 -39.78 4.52 31.37
C ARG A 1117 -40.49 3.15 31.61
N ASP A 1118 -40.06 2.25 32.52
CA ASP A 1118 -38.84 2.16 33.37
C ASP A 1118 -38.55 0.73 33.92
N LEU A 1119 -37.42 0.60 34.66
CA LEU A 1119 -37.18 -0.31 35.82
C LEU A 1119 -37.18 -1.85 35.59
N SER A 1120 -36.30 -2.66 36.21
CA SER A 1120 -35.56 -2.52 37.49
C SER A 1120 -34.39 -3.52 37.64
N LYS A 1121 -33.60 -3.35 38.74
CA LYS A 1121 -32.47 -4.18 39.26
C LYS A 1121 -31.12 -3.90 38.57
N ALA A 1122 -30.06 -3.35 39.20
CA ALA A 1122 -29.52 -3.37 40.59
C ALA A 1122 -29.03 -4.77 41.03
N THR A 1123 -27.83 -4.99 41.58
CA THR A 1123 -26.64 -4.16 41.98
C THR A 1123 -25.40 -5.13 42.03
N LYS A 1124 -24.11 -4.81 42.24
CA LYS A 1124 -23.40 -3.84 43.11
C LYS A 1124 -21.86 -3.88 42.82
N SER A 1125 -21.09 -2.83 43.14
CA SER A 1125 -19.63 -2.75 43.50
C SER A 1125 -18.57 -3.62 42.75
N GLU A 1126 -17.47 -3.11 42.17
CA GLU A 1126 -16.34 -2.31 42.74
C GLU A 1126 -15.42 -3.12 43.71
N ILE A 1127 -14.08 -2.99 43.75
CA ILE A 1127 -13.16 -2.00 43.13
C ILE A 1127 -11.74 -2.56 42.81
N GLN A 1128 -10.92 -1.74 42.12
CA GLN A 1128 -9.52 -1.85 41.64
C GLN A 1128 -8.47 -2.64 42.46
N HIS A 1129 -7.40 -3.10 41.78
CA HIS A 1129 -6.05 -2.53 42.00
C HIS A 1129 -5.01 -2.82 40.89
N ASP A 1130 -4.14 -1.85 40.62
CA ASP A 1130 -2.91 -1.97 39.80
C ASP A 1130 -1.69 -2.37 40.65
N PHE A 1131 -0.70 -3.07 40.06
CA PHE A 1131 0.67 -2.56 39.81
C PHE A 1131 1.67 -3.63 39.27
N LEU A 1132 2.71 -3.17 38.58
CA LEU A 1132 3.94 -3.91 38.21
C LEU A 1132 5.17 -3.14 38.71
N ASN A 1133 6.16 -3.82 39.32
CA ASN A 1133 7.62 -3.67 39.08
C ASN A 1133 8.54 -4.23 40.19
N SER A 1134 9.67 -4.81 39.75
CA SER A 1134 10.99 -4.94 40.44
C SER A 1134 11.06 -5.76 41.76
N THR A 1135 12.22 -6.20 42.29
CA THR A 1135 13.65 -5.89 41.98
C THR A 1135 14.57 -7.13 42.22
N THR A 1136 15.90 -6.93 42.19
CA THR A 1136 17.01 -7.92 42.10
C THR A 1136 17.67 -8.38 43.41
N ALA A 1137 18.52 -9.42 43.30
CA ALA A 1137 19.66 -9.80 44.18
C ALA A 1137 19.31 -10.52 45.51
N ASN A 1138 20.12 -11.45 46.04
CA ASN A 1138 21.58 -11.42 46.23
C ASN A 1138 22.25 -12.82 46.37
N LEU A 1139 23.59 -12.81 46.29
CA LEU A 1139 24.58 -13.84 46.72
C LEU A 1139 24.62 -15.17 45.96
#